data_AF-A0A951H3Z4-F1
#
_entry.id   AF-A0A951H3Z4-F1
#
_cell.length_a   1.000
_cell.length_b   1.000
_cell.length_c   1.000
_cell.angle_alpha   90.00
_cell.angle_beta   90.00
_cell.angle_gamma   90.00
#
_symmetry.space_group_name_H-M   'P 1'
#
loop_
_entity.id
_entity.type
_entity.pdbx_description
1 polymer ?
#
loop_
_entity_poly.entity_id
_entity_poly.type
_entity_poly.pdbx_seq_one_letter_code
_entity_poly.pdbx_strand_id
1 'polypeptide(L)'
;MLAILALSMCLPPVISRAEAETIKHSLWNGYERLDFVVDGRQCLLVMPKVAAPSKPWIWRMEFFGHEPQADIALLGKGFHVAYMDVQNMYGAPIAMGHMDAFYKHLIKEYKLALKVVLEGFSRGGLFAFNWAARNPDNVAAIYADAPVCDFKSWPGGKGHAPGSPADWELCKQAYGLTEQQALAYKLNPIDNLEPLAKAHIPLLHVCGETDDLVPMAENTRIVEQRYRQLGGSITVIAKPFNGHHPHSLQDPTHIVNFVLRNTPGMAQAVTAEAATPYGYDYFNLRGGLNNCRIKFEREHTGRVVFLGGSITAGRGWRDLVCEELKRRFPQTQFDFINAGIPSLGSTPGAFRFSRDVLAHGPVDLLFEEAAVNDETNGQTPVEQVRGMEGIVRQARLANPAMDIILLHFVDPDKMAVINAGKTPVVIANHEKVADYYHVPSIDLAKEVTERIHAGEFTWEKDFHDLHPSPFGHGVYFRSIKRLFDAAWKQPLAADARVQPYPLPAQPLDDKSYFRGRLVDVKAATLENGWTLDPAWQPTDKAGTRPGFVNVPALIAEQPGATLKLKFTGTAVGLFVASGPDAGAVEFRVDGGQTKARDLFTQWSSGLHLPWAQVLAADLPNAPHELELRVAQTANPKSKGHAVRIIYFLVN
;
A
#
# COMPACT_ATOMS: atom_id res chain seq x y z
N MET A 1 -22.93 -12.59 97.26
CA MET A 1 -23.99 -13.45 96.70
C MET A 1 -24.63 -12.67 95.55
N LEU A 2 -24.49 -13.21 94.34
CA LEU A 2 -25.07 -12.86 93.03
C LEU A 2 -25.03 -11.43 92.46
N ALA A 3 -24.49 -11.40 91.25
CA ALA A 3 -24.51 -10.37 90.22
C ALA A 3 -25.90 -10.15 89.59
N ILE A 4 -26.09 -8.97 88.99
CA ILE A 4 -26.33 -8.76 87.54
C ILE A 4 -26.28 -7.24 87.32
N LEU A 5 -25.36 -6.78 86.47
CA LEU A 5 -25.23 -5.39 86.03
C LEU A 5 -25.50 -5.37 84.51
N ALA A 6 -26.62 -4.80 84.10
CA ALA A 6 -26.94 -4.54 82.70
C ALA A 6 -26.59 -3.08 82.39
N LEU A 7 -25.58 -2.88 81.53
CA LEU A 7 -25.11 -1.56 81.11
C LEU A 7 -25.80 -1.18 79.79
N SER A 8 -26.44 -0.02 79.81
CA SER A 8 -26.97 0.72 78.66
C SER A 8 -25.86 1.15 77.71
N MET A 9 -26.03 0.95 76.41
CA MET A 9 -25.24 1.63 75.37
C MET A 9 -26.18 2.27 74.35
N CYS A 10 -26.20 3.59 74.37
CA CYS A 10 -26.76 4.45 73.32
C CYS A 10 -25.93 4.29 72.03
N LEU A 11 -26.60 3.97 70.92
CA LEU A 11 -26.04 4.05 69.59
C LEU A 11 -25.84 5.54 69.19
N PRO A 12 -24.67 5.94 68.68
CA PRO A 12 -24.51 7.26 68.07
C PRO A 12 -25.17 7.29 66.68
N PRO A 13 -25.57 8.47 66.19
CA PRO A 13 -26.23 8.60 64.90
C PRO A 13 -25.26 8.29 63.76
N VAL A 14 -25.70 7.48 62.80
CA VAL A 14 -25.01 7.32 61.51
C VAL A 14 -25.12 8.65 60.78
N ILE A 15 -24.00 9.39 60.75
CA ILE A 15 -23.86 10.59 59.93
C ILE A 15 -23.80 10.12 58.47
N SER A 16 -24.88 10.36 57.73
CA SER A 16 -24.86 10.41 56.27
C SER A 16 -24.04 11.62 55.84
N ARG A 17 -22.84 11.38 55.31
CA ARG A 17 -22.14 12.31 54.41
C ARG A 17 -22.00 11.60 53.07
N ALA A 18 -22.91 11.89 52.15
CA ALA A 18 -22.58 11.80 50.73
C ALA A 18 -21.54 12.92 50.49
N GLU A 19 -20.26 12.55 50.44
CA GLU A 19 -19.27 13.43 49.83
C GLU A 19 -19.66 13.58 48.36
N ALA A 20 -19.96 14.81 47.95
CA ALA A 20 -20.13 15.12 46.54
C ALA A 20 -18.78 14.86 45.86
N GLU A 21 -18.67 13.76 45.12
CA GLU A 21 -17.46 13.45 44.36
C GLU A 21 -17.17 14.61 43.40
N THR A 22 -16.03 15.27 43.62
CA THR A 22 -15.59 16.43 42.85
C THR A 22 -15.19 16.01 41.44
N ILE A 23 -15.74 16.66 40.42
CA ILE A 23 -15.33 16.49 39.02
C ILE A 23 -13.86 16.88 38.88
N LYS A 24 -13.04 15.98 38.31
CA LYS A 24 -11.63 16.24 38.06
C LYS A 24 -11.44 16.73 36.63
N HIS A 25 -10.70 17.82 36.47
CA HIS A 25 -10.36 18.39 35.16
C HIS A 25 -8.93 18.00 34.76
N SER A 26 -8.73 17.69 33.49
CA SER A 26 -7.43 17.42 32.89
C SER A 26 -7.43 17.74 31.39
N LEU A 27 -6.31 17.49 30.70
CA LEU A 27 -6.23 17.59 29.24
C LEU A 27 -6.00 16.21 28.62
N TRP A 28 -6.70 15.93 27.52
CA TRP A 28 -6.47 14.76 26.67
C TRP A 28 -6.30 15.22 25.22
N ASN A 29 -5.13 14.98 24.63
CA ASN A 29 -4.77 15.45 23.27
C ASN A 29 -5.01 16.97 23.05
N GLY A 30 -4.83 17.78 24.11
CA GLY A 30 -5.04 19.23 24.06
C GLY A 30 -6.50 19.68 24.12
N TYR A 31 -7.44 18.78 24.44
CA TYR A 31 -8.85 19.05 24.74
C TYR A 31 -9.13 18.89 26.23
N GLU A 32 -10.10 19.62 26.75
CA GLU A 32 -10.51 19.50 28.15
C GLU A 32 -11.18 18.14 28.38
N ARG A 33 -10.78 17.46 29.46
CA ARG A 33 -11.35 16.20 29.93
C ARG A 33 -11.89 16.38 31.34
N LEU A 34 -13.10 15.89 31.54
CA LEU A 34 -13.76 15.77 32.84
C LEU A 34 -13.78 14.30 33.24
N ASP A 35 -13.43 14.01 34.49
CA ASP A 35 -13.54 12.68 35.10
C ASP A 35 -14.50 12.77 36.29
N PHE A 36 -15.48 11.88 36.35
CA PHE A 36 -16.56 11.85 37.35
C PHE A 36 -17.14 10.44 37.49
N VAL A 37 -18.07 10.26 38.43
CA VAL A 37 -18.71 8.96 38.69
C VAL A 37 -20.20 9.05 38.43
N VAL A 38 -20.74 8.05 37.74
CA VAL A 38 -22.18 7.85 37.58
C VAL A 38 -22.51 6.41 37.93
N ASP A 39 -23.51 6.23 38.81
CA ASP A 39 -23.99 4.91 39.21
C ASP A 39 -22.85 3.99 39.71
N GLY A 40 -21.91 4.56 40.45
CA GLY A 40 -20.74 3.87 41.01
C GLY A 40 -19.65 3.52 39.99
N ARG A 41 -19.71 4.02 38.75
CA ARG A 41 -18.72 3.75 37.70
C ARG A 41 -17.96 5.00 37.30
N GLN A 42 -16.66 4.82 37.04
CA GLN A 42 -15.80 5.87 36.52
C GLN A 42 -16.24 6.25 35.11
N CYS A 43 -16.39 7.55 34.88
CA CYS A 43 -16.85 8.12 33.63
C CYS A 43 -15.91 9.26 33.23
N LEU A 44 -15.85 9.53 31.93
CA LEU A 44 -15.18 10.72 31.42
C LEU A 44 -15.96 11.35 30.27
N LEU A 45 -15.73 12.65 30.10
CA LEU A 45 -16.23 13.45 28.98
C LEU A 45 -15.10 14.36 28.47
N VAL A 46 -14.75 14.24 27.20
CA VAL A 46 -13.83 15.16 26.52
C VAL A 46 -14.63 16.20 25.76
N MET A 47 -14.34 17.46 26.03
CA MET A 47 -15.03 18.63 25.48
C MET A 47 -14.29 19.16 24.24
N PRO A 48 -14.99 19.47 23.14
CA PRO A 48 -14.40 20.16 22.01
C PRO A 48 -14.02 21.59 22.40
N LYS A 49 -12.98 22.14 21.76
CA LYS A 49 -12.59 23.56 21.96
C LYS A 49 -13.71 24.52 21.55
N VAL A 50 -14.47 24.16 20.51
CA VAL A 50 -15.67 24.86 20.05
C VAL A 50 -16.75 23.82 19.80
N ALA A 51 -17.75 23.77 20.67
CA ALA A 51 -18.86 22.84 20.52
C ALA A 51 -19.74 23.20 19.32
N ALA A 52 -20.15 22.19 18.54
CA ALA A 52 -21.16 22.39 17.51
C ALA A 52 -22.52 22.74 18.15
N PRO A 53 -23.40 23.51 17.49
CA PRO A 53 -24.65 23.98 18.09
C PRO A 53 -25.57 22.86 18.62
N SER A 54 -25.59 21.71 17.95
CA SER A 54 -26.39 20.55 18.36
C SER A 54 -25.79 19.75 19.52
N LYS A 55 -24.58 20.10 19.99
CA LYS A 55 -23.78 19.36 20.98
C LYS A 55 -23.77 17.85 20.70
N PRO A 56 -23.35 17.44 19.49
CA PRO A 56 -23.26 16.05 19.14
C PRO A 56 -22.17 15.36 19.97
N TRP A 57 -22.28 14.05 20.12
CA TRP A 57 -21.34 13.28 20.89
C TRP A 57 -21.24 11.84 20.39
N ILE A 58 -20.03 11.31 20.53
CA ILE A 58 -19.70 9.92 20.29
C ILE A 58 -19.37 9.26 21.61
N TRP A 59 -19.85 8.04 21.80
CA TRP A 59 -19.66 7.28 23.02
C TRP A 59 -18.84 6.03 22.72
N ARG A 60 -17.60 6.05 23.21
CA ARG A 60 -16.68 4.92 23.14
C ARG A 60 -17.04 3.88 24.19
N MET A 61 -17.27 2.64 23.75
CA MET A 61 -17.71 1.55 24.62
C MET A 61 -16.55 0.88 25.37
N GLU A 62 -15.37 0.80 24.74
CA GLU A 62 -14.19 0.13 25.26
C GLU A 62 -12.90 0.83 24.84
N PHE A 63 -11.81 0.55 25.56
CA PHE A 63 -10.44 0.99 25.26
C PHE A 63 -10.27 2.49 24.96
N PHE A 64 -10.83 3.37 25.80
CA PHE A 64 -10.67 4.83 25.64
C PHE A 64 -9.20 5.22 25.42
N GLY A 65 -8.94 5.95 24.35
CA GLY A 65 -7.60 6.41 23.97
C GLY A 65 -6.81 5.46 23.07
N HIS A 66 -7.29 4.24 22.83
CA HIS A 66 -6.71 3.35 21.83
C HIS A 66 -7.14 3.79 20.42
N GLU A 67 -6.18 3.99 19.52
CA GLU A 67 -6.38 4.45 18.13
C GLU A 67 -7.43 5.58 18.00
N PRO A 68 -7.17 6.74 18.64
CA PRO A 68 -8.17 7.79 18.87
C PRO A 68 -8.32 8.77 17.70
N GLN A 69 -7.73 8.49 16.53
CA GLN A 69 -7.71 9.47 15.43
C GLN A 69 -9.12 9.92 14.99
N ALA A 70 -10.12 9.03 15.01
CA ALA A 70 -11.51 9.40 14.73
C ALA A 70 -12.09 10.32 15.83
N ASP A 71 -11.88 9.98 17.11
CA ASP A 71 -12.29 10.81 18.26
C ASP A 71 -11.72 12.22 18.19
N ILE A 72 -10.40 12.32 17.94
CA ILE A 72 -9.68 13.60 17.86
C ILE A 72 -10.18 14.43 16.68
N ALA A 73 -10.42 13.79 15.53
CA ALA A 73 -10.95 14.47 14.35
C ALA A 73 -12.38 14.99 14.61
N LEU A 74 -13.23 14.21 15.27
CA LEU A 74 -14.60 14.61 15.63
C LEU A 74 -14.62 15.74 16.68
N LEU A 75 -13.72 15.73 17.67
CA LEU A 75 -13.53 16.86 18.60
C LEU A 75 -13.21 18.16 17.83
N GLY A 76 -12.37 18.07 16.79
CA GLY A 76 -12.08 19.20 15.88
C GLY A 76 -13.30 19.68 15.08
N LYS A 77 -14.35 18.85 14.95
CA LYS A 77 -15.64 19.17 14.31
C LYS A 77 -16.72 19.58 15.33
N GLY A 78 -16.38 19.69 16.62
CA GLY A 78 -17.28 20.13 17.67
C GLY A 78 -18.10 19.04 18.36
N PHE A 79 -17.70 17.76 18.20
CA PHE A 79 -18.26 16.64 18.98
C PHE A 79 -17.68 16.58 20.38
N HIS A 80 -18.44 15.99 21.31
CA HIS A 80 -17.93 15.53 22.60
C HIS A 80 -17.61 14.03 22.51
N VAL A 81 -16.62 13.57 23.28
CA VAL A 81 -16.26 12.14 23.36
C VAL A 81 -16.50 11.65 24.77
N ALA A 82 -17.37 10.66 24.92
CA ALA A 82 -17.77 10.11 26.23
C ALA A 82 -17.27 8.68 26.41
N TYR A 83 -16.99 8.29 27.65
CA TYR A 83 -16.67 6.92 28.03
C TYR A 83 -17.15 6.64 29.46
N MET A 84 -17.62 5.41 29.68
CA MET A 84 -17.98 4.88 30.99
C MET A 84 -17.32 3.53 31.17
N ASP A 85 -16.71 3.31 32.33
CA ASP A 85 -16.11 2.03 32.68
C ASP A 85 -17.20 1.01 33.07
N VAL A 86 -17.58 0.20 32.10
CA VAL A 86 -18.38 -1.01 32.26
C VAL A 86 -17.61 -2.26 31.79
N GLN A 87 -16.28 -2.20 31.87
CA GLN A 87 -15.40 -3.27 31.41
C GLN A 87 -15.77 -4.61 32.07
N ASN A 88 -15.52 -5.70 31.34
CA ASN A 88 -15.78 -7.08 31.78
C ASN A 88 -17.26 -7.41 32.09
N MET A 89 -18.20 -6.56 31.67
CA MET A 89 -19.63 -6.88 31.72
C MET A 89 -20.20 -7.34 30.37
N TYR A 90 -19.39 -7.35 29.31
CA TYR A 90 -19.68 -7.98 28.01
C TYR A 90 -21.05 -7.62 27.40
N GLY A 91 -21.51 -6.38 27.58
CA GLY A 91 -22.83 -5.93 27.12
C GLY A 91 -24.03 -6.59 27.83
N ALA A 92 -23.82 -7.24 28.97
CA ALA A 92 -24.87 -7.91 29.75
C ALA A 92 -25.92 -6.92 30.30
N PRO A 93 -27.11 -7.40 30.72
CA PRO A 93 -28.16 -6.54 31.27
C PRO A 93 -27.70 -5.63 32.41
N ILE A 94 -26.75 -6.06 33.25
CA ILE A 94 -26.18 -5.23 34.31
C ILE A 94 -25.41 -4.02 33.76
N ALA A 95 -24.66 -4.18 32.66
CA ALA A 95 -24.00 -3.07 31.98
C ALA A 95 -25.01 -2.08 31.40
N MET A 96 -26.09 -2.58 30.78
CA MET A 96 -27.11 -1.75 30.16
C MET A 96 -27.78 -0.79 31.16
N GLY A 97 -27.97 -1.22 32.41
CA GLY A 97 -28.50 -0.38 33.48
C GLY A 97 -27.58 0.81 33.82
N HIS A 98 -26.29 0.55 34.00
CA HIS A 98 -25.26 1.57 34.22
C HIS A 98 -25.19 2.55 33.03
N MET A 99 -25.21 2.03 31.80
CA MET A 99 -25.18 2.82 30.58
C MET A 99 -26.41 3.74 30.45
N ASP A 100 -27.61 3.27 30.78
CA ASP A 100 -28.82 4.11 30.79
C ASP A 100 -28.69 5.29 31.78
N ALA A 101 -28.07 5.06 32.96
CA ALA A 101 -27.83 6.11 33.95
C ALA A 101 -26.82 7.16 33.43
N PHE A 102 -25.74 6.71 32.79
CA PHE A 102 -24.74 7.60 32.20
C PHE A 102 -25.28 8.43 31.03
N TYR A 103 -26.02 7.81 30.11
CA TYR A 103 -26.70 8.53 29.02
C TYR A 103 -27.60 9.64 29.57
N LYS A 104 -28.45 9.33 30.57
CA LYS A 104 -29.33 10.32 31.21
C LYS A 104 -28.55 11.44 31.89
N HIS A 105 -27.45 11.12 32.54
CA HIS A 105 -26.58 12.12 33.16
C HIS A 105 -26.01 13.08 32.10
N LEU A 106 -25.48 12.57 30.99
CA LEU A 106 -24.88 13.39 29.93
C LEU A 106 -25.88 14.35 29.27
N ILE A 107 -27.08 13.87 28.90
CA ILE A 107 -28.10 14.73 28.30
C ILE A 107 -28.65 15.77 29.29
N LYS A 108 -28.71 15.44 30.58
CA LYS A 108 -29.28 16.32 31.60
C LYS A 108 -28.29 17.38 32.06
N GLU A 109 -27.08 16.98 32.44
CA GLU A 109 -26.10 17.87 33.07
C GLU A 109 -25.28 18.63 32.02
N TYR A 110 -24.89 17.97 30.92
CA TYR A 110 -24.05 18.59 29.88
C TYR A 110 -24.84 19.06 28.64
N LYS A 111 -26.14 18.76 28.59
CA LYS A 111 -27.06 19.13 27.49
C LYS A 111 -26.61 18.59 26.13
N LEU A 112 -26.04 17.38 26.11
CA LEU A 112 -25.65 16.72 24.88
C LEU A 112 -26.88 16.31 24.05
N ALA A 113 -26.69 16.10 22.74
CA ALA A 113 -27.73 15.67 21.83
C ALA A 113 -28.45 14.38 22.30
N LEU A 114 -29.76 14.27 22.02
CA LEU A 114 -30.54 13.07 22.34
C LEU A 114 -30.19 11.86 21.47
N LYS A 115 -29.56 12.06 20.31
CA LYS A 115 -29.07 10.95 19.48
C LYS A 115 -27.56 10.86 19.58
N VAL A 116 -27.06 9.74 20.10
CA VAL A 116 -25.63 9.45 20.29
C VAL A 116 -25.10 8.56 19.16
N VAL A 117 -23.85 8.75 18.79
CA VAL A 117 -23.12 7.79 17.96
C VAL A 117 -22.39 6.81 18.87
N LEU A 118 -22.64 5.52 18.70
CA LEU A 118 -21.98 4.49 19.51
C LEU A 118 -20.72 4.01 18.79
N GLU A 119 -19.63 3.88 19.54
CA GLU A 119 -18.35 3.42 19.02
C GLU A 119 -17.90 2.13 19.74
N GLY A 120 -17.96 1.00 19.02
CA GLY A 120 -17.71 -0.32 19.57
C GLY A 120 -16.48 -1.01 18.98
N PHE A 121 -15.35 -0.96 19.69
CA PHE A 121 -14.11 -1.64 19.29
C PHE A 121 -14.04 -3.03 19.94
N SER A 122 -13.76 -4.07 19.15
CA SER A 122 -13.61 -5.44 19.65
C SER A 122 -14.80 -5.85 20.53
N ARG A 123 -14.57 -6.26 21.78
CA ARG A 123 -15.62 -6.58 22.77
C ARG A 123 -16.62 -5.43 23.01
N GLY A 124 -16.24 -4.20 22.72
CA GLY A 124 -17.10 -3.00 22.72
C GLY A 124 -18.32 -3.13 21.79
N GLY A 125 -18.24 -3.97 20.75
CA GLY A 125 -19.38 -4.30 19.89
C GLY A 125 -20.58 -4.84 20.67
N LEU A 126 -20.35 -5.69 21.68
CA LEU A 126 -21.42 -6.25 22.52
C LEU A 126 -22.20 -5.13 23.23
N PHE A 127 -21.50 -4.11 23.75
CA PHE A 127 -22.13 -2.99 24.44
C PHE A 127 -22.88 -2.06 23.48
N ALA A 128 -22.24 -1.69 22.36
CA ALA A 128 -22.83 -0.77 21.38
C ALA A 128 -24.16 -1.34 20.84
N PHE A 129 -24.16 -2.59 20.37
CA PHE A 129 -25.33 -3.19 19.75
C PHE A 129 -26.43 -3.51 20.77
N ASN A 130 -26.09 -4.03 21.94
CA ASN A 130 -27.10 -4.33 22.97
C ASN A 130 -27.78 -3.05 23.49
N TRP A 131 -27.01 -1.98 23.69
CA TRP A 131 -27.58 -0.70 24.13
C TRP A 131 -28.44 -0.06 23.02
N ALA A 132 -28.00 -0.13 21.76
CA ALA A 132 -28.80 0.33 20.62
C ALA A 132 -30.11 -0.43 20.46
N ALA A 133 -30.10 -1.76 20.66
CA ALA A 133 -31.32 -2.57 20.57
C ALA A 133 -32.33 -2.23 21.65
N ARG A 134 -31.85 -1.84 22.84
CA ARG A 134 -32.67 -1.40 23.98
C ARG A 134 -33.17 0.05 23.82
N ASN A 135 -32.38 0.91 23.19
CA ASN A 135 -32.61 2.36 23.09
C ASN A 135 -32.55 2.90 21.65
N PRO A 136 -33.27 2.31 20.67
CA PRO A 136 -33.04 2.59 19.25
C PRO A 136 -33.33 4.04 18.85
N ASP A 137 -34.28 4.71 19.52
CA ASP A 137 -34.62 6.12 19.23
C ASP A 137 -33.53 7.11 19.68
N ASN A 138 -32.61 6.69 20.56
CA ASN A 138 -31.53 7.50 21.10
C ASN A 138 -30.22 7.33 20.32
N VAL A 139 -30.21 6.58 19.21
CA VAL A 139 -28.99 6.30 18.44
C VAL A 139 -29.03 7.04 17.10
N ALA A 140 -27.94 7.73 16.78
CA ALA A 140 -27.71 8.36 15.48
C ALA A 140 -27.10 7.37 14.49
N ALA A 141 -26.06 6.65 14.91
CA ALA A 141 -25.32 5.68 14.11
C ALA A 141 -24.47 4.76 15.01
N ILE A 142 -23.96 3.67 14.45
CA ILE A 142 -22.92 2.84 15.09
C ILE A 142 -21.68 2.82 14.19
N TYR A 143 -20.53 3.23 14.73
CA TYR A 143 -19.22 2.91 14.18
C TYR A 143 -18.63 1.76 15.02
N ALA A 144 -18.32 0.64 14.39
CA ALA A 144 -17.80 -0.52 15.07
C ALA A 144 -16.50 -1.00 14.40
N ASP A 145 -15.54 -1.45 15.19
CA ASP A 145 -14.21 -1.81 14.70
C ASP A 145 -13.79 -3.19 15.19
N ALA A 146 -13.55 -4.11 14.25
CA ALA A 146 -13.45 -5.55 14.47
C ALA A 146 -14.40 -6.04 15.59
N PRO A 147 -15.71 -5.73 15.52
CA PRO A 147 -16.58 -5.86 16.67
C PRO A 147 -16.95 -7.31 16.95
N VAL A 148 -16.92 -7.66 18.23
CA VAL A 148 -17.56 -8.88 18.73
C VAL A 148 -19.05 -8.64 18.70
N CYS A 149 -19.74 -9.41 17.87
CA CYS A 149 -21.19 -9.40 17.71
C CYS A 149 -21.85 -10.71 18.17
N ASP A 150 -21.06 -11.72 18.52
CA ASP A 150 -21.52 -12.94 19.16
C ASP A 150 -20.54 -13.36 20.26
N PHE A 151 -20.98 -13.33 21.52
CA PHE A 151 -20.12 -13.76 22.62
C PHE A 151 -19.74 -15.25 22.53
N LYS A 152 -20.45 -16.05 21.71
CA LYS A 152 -20.13 -17.46 21.45
C LYS A 152 -18.91 -17.59 20.53
N SER A 153 -18.69 -16.63 19.64
CA SER A 153 -17.47 -16.51 18.84
C SER A 153 -16.31 -16.12 19.75
N TRP A 154 -16.34 -14.90 20.30
CA TRP A 154 -15.41 -14.46 21.34
C TRP A 154 -16.21 -13.82 22.48
N PRO A 155 -15.99 -14.14 23.76
CA PRO A 155 -14.89 -14.95 24.28
C PRO A 155 -15.16 -16.48 24.26
N GLY A 156 -16.33 -16.93 23.82
CA GLY A 156 -16.74 -18.33 23.95
C GLY A 156 -15.88 -19.37 23.21
N GLY A 157 -15.24 -19.00 22.10
CA GLY A 157 -14.41 -19.92 21.29
C GLY A 157 -15.19 -21.12 20.77
N LYS A 158 -16.49 -20.94 20.46
CA LYS A 158 -17.38 -22.02 20.01
C LYS A 158 -17.52 -22.10 18.49
N GLY A 159 -16.81 -21.22 17.77
CA GLY A 159 -16.57 -21.26 16.33
C GLY A 159 -15.10 -21.59 16.03
N HIS A 160 -14.53 -20.90 15.04
CA HIS A 160 -13.11 -20.92 14.69
C HIS A 160 -12.28 -19.96 15.53
N ALA A 161 -12.90 -18.93 16.11
CA ALA A 161 -12.20 -18.02 17.02
C ALA A 161 -11.57 -18.81 18.18
N PRO A 162 -10.33 -18.49 18.61
CA PRO A 162 -9.67 -19.19 19.71
C PRO A 162 -10.38 -19.02 21.06
N GLY A 163 -11.22 -17.99 21.19
CA GLY A 163 -11.91 -17.62 22.42
C GLY A 163 -10.96 -17.14 23.52
N SER A 164 -11.49 -17.02 24.73
CA SER A 164 -10.74 -16.79 25.96
C SER A 164 -11.48 -17.46 27.12
N PRO A 165 -10.99 -18.60 27.65
CA PRO A 165 -11.69 -19.33 28.71
C PRO A 165 -11.98 -18.49 29.96
N ALA A 166 -11.05 -17.61 30.35
CA ALA A 166 -11.24 -16.74 31.50
C ALA A 166 -12.32 -15.68 31.25
N ASP A 167 -12.29 -14.99 30.11
CA ASP A 167 -13.32 -14.02 29.73
C ASP A 167 -14.68 -14.72 29.49
N TRP A 168 -14.70 -15.99 29.06
CA TRP A 168 -15.94 -16.76 28.89
C TRP A 168 -16.67 -17.01 30.22
N GLU A 169 -15.93 -17.38 31.28
CA GLU A 169 -16.53 -17.51 32.61
C GLU A 169 -17.04 -16.17 33.14
N LEU A 170 -16.27 -15.10 32.98
CA LEU A 170 -16.69 -13.74 33.38
C LEU A 170 -17.93 -13.29 32.60
N CYS A 171 -18.00 -13.59 31.29
CA CYS A 171 -19.15 -13.29 30.45
C CYS A 171 -20.40 -14.02 30.95
N LYS A 172 -20.31 -15.34 31.19
CA LYS A 172 -21.43 -16.12 31.75
C LYS A 172 -21.88 -15.57 33.10
N GLN A 173 -20.95 -15.22 33.98
CA GLN A 173 -21.25 -14.63 35.28
C GLN A 173 -21.95 -13.27 35.15
N ALA A 174 -21.49 -12.40 34.25
CA ALA A 174 -22.09 -11.09 34.01
C ALA A 174 -23.53 -11.18 33.49
N TYR A 175 -23.83 -12.19 32.65
CA TYR A 175 -25.19 -12.47 32.18
C TYR A 175 -26.02 -13.31 33.16
N GLY A 176 -25.40 -13.94 34.16
CA GLY A 176 -26.07 -14.89 35.07
C GLY A 176 -26.51 -16.19 34.39
N LEU A 177 -25.74 -16.69 33.41
CA LEU A 177 -26.09 -17.86 32.59
C LEU A 177 -25.23 -19.08 32.91
N THR A 178 -25.82 -20.27 32.81
CA THR A 178 -25.06 -21.53 32.71
C THR A 178 -24.44 -21.70 31.32
N GLU A 179 -23.51 -22.64 31.14
CA GLU A 179 -22.93 -22.97 29.82
C GLU A 179 -24.02 -23.26 28.78
N GLN A 180 -24.99 -24.12 29.14
CA GLN A 180 -26.09 -24.50 28.23
C GLN A 180 -26.96 -23.29 27.85
N GLN A 181 -27.25 -22.41 28.82
CA GLN A 181 -28.03 -21.20 28.57
C GLN A 181 -27.27 -20.19 27.71
N ALA A 182 -25.96 -20.03 27.93
CA ALA A 182 -25.12 -19.14 27.13
C ALA A 182 -25.01 -19.61 25.68
N LEU A 183 -24.83 -20.92 25.45
CA LEU A 183 -24.84 -21.51 24.10
C LEU A 183 -26.20 -21.37 23.41
N ALA A 184 -27.30 -21.39 24.17
CA ALA A 184 -28.66 -21.23 23.66
C ALA A 184 -29.10 -19.75 23.52
N TYR A 185 -28.30 -18.78 23.95
CA TYR A 185 -28.70 -17.37 24.02
C TYR A 185 -28.96 -16.76 22.64
N LYS A 186 -30.12 -16.12 22.48
CA LYS A 186 -30.65 -15.59 21.20
C LYS A 186 -30.73 -14.07 21.14
N LEU A 187 -30.08 -13.36 22.06
CA LEU A 187 -30.05 -11.90 22.08
C LEU A 187 -28.62 -11.35 21.96
N ASN A 188 -27.71 -12.12 21.34
CA ASN A 188 -26.43 -11.56 20.89
C ASN A 188 -26.69 -10.47 19.83
N PRO A 189 -25.74 -9.53 19.62
CA PRO A 189 -25.87 -8.54 18.55
C PRO A 189 -26.24 -9.13 17.19
N ILE A 190 -25.64 -10.26 16.76
CA ILE A 190 -26.01 -10.93 15.50
C ILE A 190 -27.46 -11.42 15.45
N ASP A 191 -28.10 -11.66 16.60
CA ASP A 191 -29.44 -12.22 16.73
C ASP A 191 -30.51 -11.14 17.02
N ASN A 192 -30.12 -9.94 17.47
CA ASN A 192 -31.04 -8.90 17.94
C ASN A 192 -30.94 -7.59 17.13
N LEU A 193 -30.85 -7.71 15.80
CA LEU A 193 -30.66 -6.58 14.88
C LEU A 193 -31.96 -5.86 14.49
N GLU A 194 -33.12 -6.52 14.64
CA GLU A 194 -34.42 -6.01 14.19
C GLU A 194 -34.79 -4.63 14.79
N PRO A 195 -34.58 -4.35 16.10
CA PRO A 195 -34.88 -3.03 16.65
C PRO A 195 -34.07 -1.92 15.98
N LEU A 196 -32.79 -2.18 15.66
CA LEU A 196 -31.92 -1.21 15.00
C LEU A 196 -32.38 -0.94 13.58
N ALA A 197 -32.78 -1.99 12.85
CA ALA A 197 -33.24 -1.87 11.46
C ALA A 197 -34.56 -1.08 11.37
N LYS A 198 -35.50 -1.34 12.29
CA LYS A 198 -36.77 -0.59 12.40
C LYS A 198 -36.55 0.90 12.68
N ALA A 199 -35.50 1.25 13.41
CA ALA A 199 -35.13 2.65 13.68
C ALA A 199 -34.20 3.25 12.61
N HIS A 200 -33.89 2.51 11.54
CA HIS A 200 -33.03 2.93 10.44
C HIS A 200 -31.64 3.39 10.90
N ILE A 201 -31.04 2.71 11.88
CA ILE A 201 -29.72 3.07 12.40
C ILE A 201 -28.63 2.67 11.38
N PRO A 202 -27.87 3.62 10.81
CA PRO A 202 -26.79 3.29 9.89
C PRO A 202 -25.61 2.68 10.67
N LEU A 203 -24.98 1.66 10.07
CA LEU A 203 -23.81 0.96 10.61
C LEU A 203 -22.57 1.17 9.72
N LEU A 204 -21.42 1.40 10.34
CA LEU A 204 -20.10 1.31 9.72
C LEU A 204 -19.27 0.30 10.49
N HIS A 205 -18.81 -0.75 9.81
CA HIS A 205 -17.81 -1.68 10.34
C HIS A 205 -16.47 -1.45 9.65
N VAL A 206 -15.40 -1.35 10.43
CA VAL A 206 -14.01 -1.39 9.93
C VAL A 206 -13.36 -2.63 10.52
N CYS A 207 -12.91 -3.56 9.68
CA CYS A 207 -12.42 -4.87 10.15
C CYS A 207 -11.17 -5.30 9.37
N GLY A 208 -10.30 -6.09 10.00
CA GLY A 208 -9.32 -6.87 9.26
C GLY A 208 -9.97 -8.08 8.59
N GLU A 209 -9.69 -8.30 7.31
CA GLU A 209 -10.26 -9.43 6.56
C GLU A 209 -9.73 -10.79 7.01
N THR A 210 -8.52 -10.82 7.58
CA THR A 210 -7.87 -12.02 8.11
C THR A 210 -7.83 -12.01 9.64
N ASP A 211 -8.84 -11.42 10.28
CA ASP A 211 -8.97 -11.43 11.74
C ASP A 211 -9.32 -12.84 12.25
N ASP A 212 -8.37 -13.47 12.95
CA ASP A 212 -8.56 -14.79 13.56
C ASP A 212 -9.08 -14.70 15.01
N LEU A 213 -9.00 -13.53 15.66
CA LEU A 213 -9.45 -13.35 17.05
C LEU A 213 -10.95 -13.07 17.14
N VAL A 214 -11.44 -12.21 16.24
CA VAL A 214 -12.87 -11.89 16.08
C VAL A 214 -13.24 -12.12 14.61
N PRO A 215 -13.38 -13.39 14.16
CA PRO A 215 -13.57 -13.70 12.75
C PRO A 215 -14.75 -12.99 12.14
N MET A 216 -14.51 -12.32 11.01
CA MET A 216 -15.56 -11.63 10.25
C MET A 216 -16.70 -12.57 9.88
N ALA A 217 -16.39 -13.82 9.53
CA ALA A 217 -17.37 -14.85 9.17
C ALA A 217 -18.34 -15.21 10.31
N GLU A 218 -17.95 -14.96 11.57
CA GLU A 218 -18.75 -15.24 12.76
C GLU A 218 -19.42 -13.99 13.34
N ASN A 219 -18.97 -12.80 12.92
CA ASN A 219 -19.42 -11.52 13.46
C ASN A 219 -19.90 -10.60 12.32
N THR A 220 -18.99 -9.79 11.76
CA THR A 220 -19.33 -8.70 10.83
C THR A 220 -20.09 -9.17 9.58
N ARG A 221 -19.72 -10.30 8.95
CA ARG A 221 -20.41 -10.79 7.74
C ARG A 221 -21.83 -11.27 8.05
N ILE A 222 -22.06 -11.83 9.24
CA ILE A 222 -23.39 -12.21 9.70
C ILE A 222 -24.24 -10.96 9.93
N VAL A 223 -23.69 -9.94 10.62
CA VAL A 223 -24.37 -8.65 10.80
C VAL A 223 -24.67 -8.03 9.44
N GLU A 224 -23.69 -7.95 8.53
CA GLU A 224 -23.85 -7.38 7.20
C GLU A 224 -25.00 -8.03 6.42
N GLN A 225 -25.02 -9.37 6.36
CA GLN A 225 -26.06 -10.11 5.66
C GLN A 225 -27.43 -9.92 6.30
N ARG A 226 -27.56 -10.16 7.61
CA ARG A 226 -28.85 -10.12 8.31
C ARG A 226 -29.40 -8.70 8.40
N TYR A 227 -28.55 -7.71 8.62
CA TYR A 227 -28.99 -6.32 8.73
C TYR A 227 -29.56 -5.81 7.41
N ARG A 228 -28.92 -6.13 6.27
CA ARG A 228 -29.46 -5.83 4.94
C ARG A 228 -30.79 -6.53 4.67
N GLN A 229 -30.95 -7.79 5.08
CA GLN A 229 -32.22 -8.52 4.94
C GLN A 229 -33.37 -7.88 5.73
N LEU A 230 -33.05 -7.25 6.87
CA LEU A 230 -34.01 -6.51 7.68
C LEU A 230 -34.28 -5.08 7.15
N GLY A 231 -33.67 -4.68 6.02
CA GLY A 231 -33.79 -3.33 5.45
C GLY A 231 -32.87 -2.28 6.09
N GLY A 232 -31.92 -2.71 6.92
CA GLY A 232 -30.91 -1.86 7.53
C GLY A 232 -29.77 -1.49 6.57
N SER A 233 -29.09 -0.37 6.85
CA SER A 233 -27.94 0.12 6.07
C SER A 233 -26.63 -0.17 6.80
N ILE A 234 -25.71 -0.85 6.11
CA ILE A 234 -24.36 -1.15 6.63
C ILE A 234 -23.30 -1.02 5.55
N THR A 235 -22.25 -0.26 5.89
CA THR A 235 -20.99 -0.18 5.16
C THR A 235 -19.94 -1.00 5.90
N VAL A 236 -19.20 -1.83 5.17
CA VAL A 236 -18.08 -2.62 5.72
C VAL A 236 -16.79 -2.25 4.98
N ILE A 237 -15.82 -1.72 5.71
CA ILE A 237 -14.45 -1.50 5.25
C ILE A 237 -13.63 -2.69 5.74
N ALA A 238 -13.49 -3.71 4.89
CA ALA A 238 -12.64 -4.86 5.14
C ALA A 238 -11.22 -4.55 4.66
N LYS A 239 -10.29 -4.36 5.60
CA LYS A 239 -8.86 -4.13 5.35
C LYS A 239 -8.23 -5.47 4.94
N PRO A 240 -7.83 -5.63 3.68
CA PRO A 240 -7.28 -6.89 3.21
C PRO A 240 -5.97 -7.18 3.96
N PHE A 241 -5.74 -8.45 4.29
CA PHE A 241 -4.52 -8.95 4.96
C PHE A 241 -4.25 -8.42 6.37
N ASN A 242 -5.13 -7.60 6.94
CA ASN A 242 -5.05 -7.20 8.34
C ASN A 242 -5.79 -8.22 9.22
N GLY A 243 -5.18 -8.56 10.36
CA GLY A 243 -5.83 -9.31 11.43
C GLY A 243 -6.67 -8.42 12.34
N HIS A 244 -6.80 -8.79 13.62
CA HIS A 244 -7.57 -8.01 14.60
C HIS A 244 -7.09 -6.56 14.75
N HIS A 245 -5.78 -6.36 14.63
CA HIS A 245 -5.13 -5.05 14.70
C HIS A 245 -4.43 -4.72 13.38
N PRO A 246 -4.17 -3.42 13.11
CA PRO A 246 -4.64 -2.25 13.86
C PRO A 246 -6.17 -2.07 13.75
N HIS A 247 -6.82 -1.51 14.78
CA HIS A 247 -8.18 -0.98 14.65
C HIS A 247 -8.14 0.36 13.88
N SER A 248 -9.33 0.81 13.48
CA SER A 248 -9.56 2.08 12.82
C SER A 248 -8.81 2.22 11.49
N LEU A 249 -8.81 3.44 10.94
CA LEU A 249 -8.08 3.84 9.74
C LEU A 249 -7.04 4.89 10.13
N GLN A 250 -5.87 4.85 9.50
CA GLN A 250 -4.82 5.85 9.74
C GLN A 250 -5.31 7.27 9.37
N ASP A 251 -5.90 7.43 8.19
CA ASP A 251 -6.78 8.56 7.85
C ASP A 251 -8.23 8.22 8.24
N PRO A 252 -8.78 8.81 9.30
CA PRO A 252 -10.13 8.51 9.78
C PRO A 252 -11.22 9.20 8.93
N THR A 253 -10.90 9.86 7.82
CA THR A 253 -11.87 10.67 7.06
C THR A 253 -13.12 9.89 6.66
N HIS A 254 -13.01 8.62 6.24
CA HIS A 254 -14.19 7.78 5.94
C HIS A 254 -15.08 7.58 7.17
N ILE A 255 -14.49 7.31 8.34
CA ILE A 255 -15.20 7.15 9.62
C ILE A 255 -15.86 8.46 10.03
N VAL A 256 -15.10 9.57 9.99
CA VAL A 256 -15.57 10.90 10.37
C VAL A 256 -16.72 11.33 9.46
N ASN A 257 -16.58 11.18 8.14
CA ASN A 257 -17.64 11.52 7.19
C ASN A 257 -18.90 10.66 7.40
N PHE A 258 -18.76 9.37 7.69
CA PHE A 258 -19.88 8.52 8.07
C PHE A 258 -20.60 9.05 9.32
N VAL A 259 -19.85 9.38 10.39
CA VAL A 259 -20.41 9.93 11.63
C VAL A 259 -21.11 11.26 11.39
N LEU A 260 -20.50 12.18 10.64
CA LEU A 260 -21.04 13.50 10.34
C LEU A 260 -22.33 13.42 9.49
N ARG A 261 -22.39 12.53 8.50
CA ARG A 261 -23.58 12.34 7.64
C ARG A 261 -24.78 11.85 8.42
N ASN A 262 -24.55 10.99 9.41
CA ASN A 262 -25.61 10.32 10.16
C ASN A 262 -25.93 11.00 11.50
N THR A 263 -25.24 12.10 11.83
CA THR A 263 -25.53 12.89 13.02
C THR A 263 -26.40 14.10 12.68
N PRO A 264 -27.57 14.28 13.32
CA PRO A 264 -28.45 15.43 13.07
C PRO A 264 -27.73 16.77 13.20
N GLY A 265 -27.85 17.61 12.15
CA GLY A 265 -27.27 18.95 12.11
C GLY A 265 -25.78 19.02 11.79
N MET A 266 -25.14 17.92 11.37
CA MET A 266 -23.70 17.87 11.07
C MET A 266 -23.36 17.58 9.59
N ALA A 267 -24.34 17.33 8.73
CA ALA A 267 -24.11 16.95 7.33
C ALA A 267 -23.28 17.98 6.53
N GLN A 268 -23.39 19.27 6.85
CA GLN A 268 -22.63 20.36 6.24
C GLN A 268 -21.15 20.39 6.64
N ALA A 269 -20.74 19.64 7.66
CA ALA A 269 -19.35 19.58 8.13
C ALA A 269 -18.52 18.46 7.45
N VAL A 270 -19.17 17.63 6.63
CA VAL A 270 -18.58 16.57 5.81
C VAL A 270 -17.55 17.17 4.84
N THR A 271 -16.40 16.50 4.72
CA THR A 271 -15.31 16.91 3.82
C THR A 271 -15.25 16.02 2.58
N ALA A 272 -14.32 16.33 1.66
CA ALA A 272 -14.01 15.42 0.56
C ALA A 272 -13.67 14.01 1.10
N GLU A 273 -14.02 12.97 0.34
CA GLU A 273 -13.69 11.59 0.72
C GLU A 273 -12.18 11.39 0.81
N ALA A 274 -11.77 10.41 1.63
CA ALA A 274 -10.37 10.05 1.73
C ALA A 274 -9.84 9.62 0.36
N ALA A 275 -8.56 9.87 0.12
CA ALA A 275 -7.97 9.65 -1.20
C ALA A 275 -7.81 8.17 -1.59
N THR A 276 -7.90 7.28 -0.60
CA THR A 276 -7.79 5.82 -0.74
C THR A 276 -8.85 5.12 0.13
N PRO A 277 -9.28 3.89 -0.22
CA PRO A 277 -10.36 3.21 0.48
C PRO A 277 -10.03 2.81 1.92
N TYR A 278 -8.74 2.59 2.21
CA TYR A 278 -8.27 2.08 3.51
C TYR A 278 -7.52 3.12 4.36
N GLY A 279 -7.56 4.38 3.96
CA GLY A 279 -7.02 5.49 4.75
C GLY A 279 -5.49 5.52 4.88
N TYR A 280 -4.77 4.83 4.00
CA TYR A 280 -3.31 4.92 3.86
C TYR A 280 -2.92 5.07 2.39
N ASP A 281 -1.72 5.57 2.15
CA ASP A 281 -1.15 5.71 0.81
C ASP A 281 -0.28 4.51 0.42
N TYR A 282 -0.09 4.34 -0.89
CA TYR A 282 0.66 3.22 -1.48
C TYR A 282 2.09 3.61 -1.86
N PHE A 283 2.61 4.67 -1.25
CA PHE A 283 3.97 5.12 -1.49
C PHE A 283 4.78 5.16 -0.21
N ASN A 284 6.10 5.04 -0.35
CA ASN A 284 7.06 5.35 0.69
C ASN A 284 7.90 6.55 0.22
N LEU A 285 7.87 7.64 0.99
CA LEU A 285 8.53 8.89 0.60
C LEU A 285 10.06 8.83 0.77
N ARG A 286 10.57 8.01 1.69
CA ARG A 286 12.00 7.87 2.02
C ARG A 286 12.76 9.21 2.02
N GLY A 287 13.78 9.36 1.17
CA GLY A 287 14.62 10.55 1.05
C GLY A 287 13.89 11.80 0.53
N GLY A 288 12.66 11.67 0.07
CA GLY A 288 11.85 12.78 -0.43
C GLY A 288 12.19 13.20 -1.86
N LEU A 289 11.73 14.40 -2.25
CA LEU A 289 11.87 14.97 -3.59
C LEU A 289 12.23 16.46 -3.54
N ASN A 290 13.05 16.86 -2.56
CA ASN A 290 13.32 18.27 -2.35
C ASN A 290 14.30 18.84 -3.38
N ASN A 291 15.23 18.05 -3.91
CA ASN A 291 16.27 18.55 -4.79
C ASN A 291 15.72 19.01 -6.14
N CYS A 292 14.88 18.19 -6.78
CA CYS A 292 14.22 18.56 -8.03
C CYS A 292 13.27 19.75 -7.81
N ARG A 293 12.54 19.79 -6.69
CA ARG A 293 11.72 20.95 -6.32
C ARG A 293 12.55 22.24 -6.21
N ILE A 294 13.72 22.19 -5.57
CA ILE A 294 14.60 23.36 -5.44
C ILE A 294 15.01 23.85 -6.84
N LYS A 295 15.37 22.94 -7.75
CA LYS A 295 15.69 23.28 -9.14
C LYS A 295 14.50 23.95 -9.85
N PHE A 296 13.31 23.36 -9.74
CA PHE A 296 12.11 23.89 -10.39
C PHE A 296 11.72 25.28 -9.83
N GLU A 297 11.66 25.43 -8.51
CA GLU A 297 11.23 26.69 -7.89
C GLU A 297 12.28 27.81 -7.93
N ARG A 298 13.58 27.50 -7.89
CA ARG A 298 14.65 28.52 -7.78
C ARG A 298 15.41 28.77 -9.06
N GLU A 299 15.70 27.72 -9.81
CA GLU A 299 16.48 27.82 -11.05
C GLU A 299 15.58 27.86 -12.29
N HIS A 300 14.29 27.54 -12.14
CA HIS A 300 13.31 27.54 -13.22
C HIS A 300 13.70 26.65 -14.40
N THR A 301 14.45 25.59 -14.12
CA THR A 301 14.80 24.53 -15.07
C THR A 301 14.51 23.17 -14.46
N GLY A 302 14.13 22.19 -15.28
CA GLY A 302 13.97 20.82 -14.82
C GLY A 302 14.11 19.80 -15.93
N ARG A 303 15.11 18.91 -15.84
CA ARG A 303 15.18 17.72 -16.69
C ARG A 303 14.58 16.52 -15.98
N VAL A 304 13.56 15.94 -16.60
CA VAL A 304 12.81 14.79 -16.06
C VAL A 304 12.86 13.65 -17.05
N VAL A 305 13.33 12.49 -16.61
CA VAL A 305 13.46 11.28 -17.44
C VAL A 305 12.49 10.20 -16.97
N PHE A 306 11.87 9.50 -17.91
CA PHE A 306 11.01 8.36 -17.67
C PHE A 306 11.63 7.10 -18.29
N LEU A 307 12.28 6.29 -17.46
CA LEU A 307 12.91 5.04 -17.83
C LEU A 307 11.94 3.87 -17.54
N GLY A 308 11.84 2.93 -18.47
CA GLY A 308 11.03 1.73 -18.28
C GLY A 308 10.61 1.02 -19.56
N GLY A 309 9.57 0.21 -19.45
CA GLY A 309 9.05 -0.66 -20.50
C GLY A 309 8.03 -0.01 -21.45
N SER A 310 7.11 -0.82 -21.98
CA SER A 310 6.11 -0.40 -22.97
C SER A 310 5.06 0.55 -22.39
N ILE A 311 4.67 0.37 -21.12
CA ILE A 311 3.71 1.24 -20.43
C ILE A 311 4.30 2.65 -20.26
N THR A 312 5.60 2.75 -19.98
CA THR A 312 6.34 4.04 -19.91
C THR A 312 6.56 4.65 -21.28
N ALA A 313 6.80 3.83 -22.32
CA ALA A 313 6.97 4.31 -23.69
C ALA A 313 5.67 4.91 -24.25
N GLY A 314 4.52 4.33 -23.90
CA GLY A 314 3.19 4.74 -24.32
C GLY A 314 2.77 6.15 -23.87
N ARG A 315 1.59 6.58 -24.32
CA ARG A 315 0.92 7.78 -23.81
C ARG A 315 0.09 7.43 -22.59
N GLY A 316 -0.16 8.38 -21.70
CA GLY A 316 -1.03 8.19 -20.53
C GLY A 316 -0.47 8.83 -19.27
N TRP A 317 -0.12 8.00 -18.27
CA TRP A 317 0.30 8.45 -16.94
C TRP A 317 1.47 9.45 -17.01
N ARG A 318 2.46 9.20 -17.86
CA ARG A 318 3.64 10.05 -18.04
C ARG A 318 3.23 11.45 -18.48
N ASP A 319 2.35 11.53 -19.47
CA ASP A 319 1.92 12.82 -20.01
C ASP A 319 1.12 13.62 -18.95
N LEU A 320 0.30 12.93 -18.15
CA LEU A 320 -0.39 13.56 -17.00
C LEU A 320 0.59 14.07 -15.94
N VAL A 321 1.67 13.34 -15.67
CA VAL A 321 2.75 13.79 -14.76
C VAL A 321 3.46 15.03 -15.32
N CYS A 322 3.79 15.05 -16.61
CA CYS A 322 4.40 16.22 -17.25
C CYS A 322 3.51 17.46 -17.11
N GLU A 323 2.21 17.34 -17.36
CA GLU A 323 1.25 18.45 -17.21
C GLU A 323 1.11 18.89 -15.74
N GLU A 324 1.13 17.96 -14.79
CA GLU A 324 1.07 18.30 -13.36
C GLU A 324 2.32 19.02 -12.87
N LEU A 325 3.51 18.63 -13.35
CA LEU A 325 4.76 19.34 -13.04
C LEU A 325 4.74 20.76 -13.61
N LYS A 326 4.32 20.95 -14.87
CA LYS A 326 4.12 22.28 -15.46
C LYS A 326 3.11 23.11 -14.67
N ARG A 327 2.01 22.49 -14.23
CA ARG A 327 0.97 23.17 -13.44
C ARG A 327 1.49 23.63 -12.07
N ARG A 328 2.31 22.81 -11.40
CA ARG A 328 2.91 23.14 -10.09
C ARG A 328 4.01 24.18 -10.19
N PHE A 329 4.81 24.12 -11.25
CA PHE A 329 5.97 24.99 -11.45
C PHE A 329 5.88 25.74 -12.79
N PRO A 330 4.91 26.67 -12.93
CA PRO A 330 4.60 27.31 -14.22
C PRO A 330 5.72 28.19 -14.78
N GLN A 331 6.70 28.57 -13.95
CA GLN A 331 7.89 29.32 -14.37
C GLN A 331 9.03 28.41 -14.85
N THR A 332 8.96 27.10 -14.60
CA THR A 332 10.03 26.15 -14.94
C THR A 332 10.00 25.77 -16.42
N GLN A 333 11.13 25.93 -17.09
CA GLN A 333 11.37 25.31 -18.38
C GLN A 333 11.74 23.84 -18.18
N PHE A 334 10.84 22.94 -18.57
CA PHE A 334 11.06 21.51 -18.47
C PHE A 334 11.63 20.90 -19.75
N ASP A 335 12.56 19.97 -19.58
CA ASP A 335 13.06 19.04 -20.59
C ASP A 335 12.60 17.62 -20.20
N PHE A 336 11.55 17.13 -20.87
CA PHE A 336 10.96 15.82 -20.60
C PHE A 336 11.49 14.78 -21.58
N ILE A 337 12.11 13.72 -21.06
CA ILE A 337 12.73 12.66 -21.88
C ILE A 337 11.97 11.36 -21.65
N ASN A 338 11.38 10.83 -22.72
CA ASN A 338 10.83 9.48 -22.73
C ASN A 338 11.94 8.48 -23.07
N ALA A 339 12.46 7.80 -22.04
CA ALA A 339 13.44 6.72 -22.17
C ALA A 339 12.76 5.33 -22.08
N GLY A 340 11.45 5.25 -22.31
CA GLY A 340 10.71 3.99 -22.36
C GLY A 340 11.00 3.21 -23.63
N ILE A 341 11.36 1.92 -23.51
CA ILE A 341 11.51 1.01 -24.65
C ILE A 341 10.66 -0.24 -24.36
N PRO A 342 9.71 -0.59 -25.26
CA PRO A 342 8.86 -1.75 -25.07
C PRO A 342 9.64 -3.03 -24.73
N SER A 343 9.10 -3.80 -23.78
CA SER A 343 9.62 -5.10 -23.33
C SER A 343 10.90 -5.07 -22.52
N LEU A 344 11.45 -3.90 -22.18
CA LEU A 344 12.66 -3.80 -21.36
C LEU A 344 12.34 -3.64 -19.87
N GLY A 345 13.10 -4.35 -19.03
CA GLY A 345 13.11 -4.19 -17.58
C GLY A 345 14.39 -3.51 -17.07
N SER A 346 14.74 -3.76 -15.80
CA SER A 346 15.82 -3.08 -15.08
C SER A 346 17.21 -3.48 -15.57
N THR A 347 17.43 -4.77 -15.90
CA THR A 347 18.71 -5.26 -16.44
C THR A 347 19.12 -4.48 -17.70
N PRO A 348 18.35 -4.48 -18.82
CA PRO A 348 18.69 -3.65 -19.96
C PRO A 348 18.69 -2.15 -19.65
N GLY A 349 17.85 -1.68 -18.72
CA GLY A 349 17.86 -0.31 -18.21
C GLY A 349 19.22 0.12 -17.66
N ALA A 350 19.85 -0.73 -16.84
CA ALA A 350 21.17 -0.47 -16.28
C ALA A 350 22.25 -0.35 -17.35
N PHE A 351 22.26 -1.22 -18.37
CA PHE A 351 23.28 -1.18 -19.43
C PHE A 351 23.09 -0.02 -20.42
N ARG A 352 21.84 0.43 -20.65
CA ARG A 352 21.55 1.56 -21.55
C ARG A 352 21.49 2.91 -20.83
N PHE A 353 21.64 2.94 -19.52
CA PHE A 353 21.42 4.12 -18.68
C PHE A 353 22.18 5.35 -19.18
N SER A 354 23.48 5.21 -19.45
CA SER A 354 24.29 6.33 -19.95
C SER A 354 23.79 6.88 -21.30
N ARG A 355 23.29 6.02 -22.19
CA ARG A 355 22.81 6.43 -23.52
C ARG A 355 21.43 7.09 -23.43
N ASP A 356 20.54 6.54 -22.62
CA ASP A 356 19.12 6.91 -22.68
C ASP A 356 18.70 7.89 -21.58
N VAL A 357 19.46 7.99 -20.49
CA VAL A 357 19.18 8.91 -19.37
C VAL A 357 20.17 10.06 -19.33
N LEU A 358 21.47 9.78 -19.49
CA LEU A 358 22.52 10.79 -19.27
C LEU A 358 22.95 11.54 -20.53
N ALA A 359 22.58 11.07 -21.73
CA ALA A 359 23.08 11.63 -22.99
C ALA A 359 22.73 13.11 -23.22
N HIS A 360 21.67 13.61 -22.57
CA HIS A 360 21.23 15.00 -22.68
C HIS A 360 21.75 15.90 -21.55
N GLY A 361 22.57 15.37 -20.64
CA GLY A 361 23.15 16.09 -19.50
C GLY A 361 22.56 15.68 -18.15
N PRO A 362 22.81 16.44 -17.07
CA PRO A 362 22.32 16.12 -15.73
C PRO A 362 20.79 16.03 -15.69
N VAL A 363 20.29 15.03 -14.97
CA VAL A 363 18.85 14.78 -14.74
C VAL A 363 18.51 15.19 -13.31
N ASP A 364 17.40 15.90 -13.14
CA ASP A 364 16.94 16.39 -11.84
C ASP A 364 15.95 15.41 -11.20
N LEU A 365 15.11 14.76 -12.01
CA LEU A 365 14.12 13.77 -11.57
C LEU A 365 14.08 12.57 -12.54
N LEU A 366 14.23 11.36 -12.01
CA LEU A 366 14.11 10.10 -12.73
C LEU A 366 12.90 9.31 -12.24
N PHE A 367 12.03 8.91 -13.16
CA PHE A 367 11.06 7.84 -12.92
C PHE A 367 11.61 6.55 -13.51
N GLU A 368 11.56 5.46 -12.73
CA GLU A 368 11.95 4.13 -13.20
C GLU A 368 10.83 3.12 -12.93
N GLU A 369 10.48 2.35 -13.95
CA GLU A 369 9.52 1.25 -13.86
C GLU A 369 10.00 0.03 -14.64
N ALA A 370 10.09 -1.10 -13.95
CA ALA A 370 10.52 -2.37 -14.54
C ALA A 370 9.80 -3.60 -13.98
N ALA A 371 8.86 -3.46 -13.04
CA ALA A 371 8.33 -4.57 -12.26
C ALA A 371 7.56 -5.58 -13.11
N VAL A 372 6.78 -5.11 -14.09
CA VAL A 372 6.06 -6.00 -15.02
C VAL A 372 7.01 -6.67 -16.01
N ASN A 373 8.09 -5.99 -16.43
CA ASN A 373 9.00 -6.51 -17.43
C ASN A 373 10.04 -7.48 -16.85
N ASP A 374 10.62 -7.18 -15.69
CA ASP A 374 11.63 -8.02 -15.06
C ASP A 374 11.12 -9.45 -14.81
N GLU A 375 9.92 -9.56 -14.24
CA GLU A 375 9.29 -10.86 -13.98
C GLU A 375 8.91 -11.57 -15.29
N THR A 376 8.22 -10.89 -16.21
CA THR A 376 7.80 -11.48 -17.50
C THR A 376 8.99 -11.91 -18.36
N ASN A 377 10.13 -11.21 -18.24
CA ASN A 377 11.35 -11.52 -18.97
C ASN A 377 12.19 -12.64 -18.32
N GLY A 378 11.71 -13.20 -17.21
CA GLY A 378 12.39 -14.29 -16.51
C GLY A 378 13.69 -13.87 -15.83
N GLN A 379 13.85 -12.58 -15.48
CA GLN A 379 15.00 -12.15 -14.69
C GLN A 379 14.93 -12.80 -13.32
N THR A 380 16.03 -13.41 -12.90
CA THR A 380 16.13 -14.02 -11.57
C THR A 380 16.05 -12.96 -10.47
N PRO A 381 15.69 -13.33 -9.22
CA PRO A 381 15.69 -12.39 -8.10
C PRO A 381 17.00 -11.62 -7.94
N VAL A 382 18.15 -12.24 -8.23
CA VAL A 382 19.46 -11.61 -8.17
C VAL A 382 19.63 -10.58 -9.30
N GLU A 383 19.26 -10.92 -10.53
CA GLU A 383 19.33 -10.00 -11.68
C GLU A 383 18.40 -8.79 -11.50
N GLN A 384 17.21 -8.99 -10.93
CA GLN A 384 16.28 -7.91 -10.60
C GLN A 384 16.90 -6.89 -9.63
N VAL A 385 17.60 -7.36 -8.59
CA VAL A 385 18.31 -6.47 -7.65
C VAL A 385 19.47 -5.78 -8.36
N ARG A 386 20.32 -6.52 -9.09
CA ARG A 386 21.51 -5.97 -9.77
C ARG A 386 21.16 -4.96 -10.87
N GLY A 387 20.07 -5.19 -11.60
CA GLY A 387 19.54 -4.28 -12.60
C GLY A 387 19.01 -3.00 -11.98
N MET A 388 18.10 -3.12 -11.01
CA MET A 388 17.50 -1.95 -10.35
C MET A 388 18.55 -1.13 -9.59
N GLU A 389 19.45 -1.78 -8.85
CA GLU A 389 20.58 -1.11 -8.21
C GLU A 389 21.51 -0.48 -9.24
N GLY A 390 21.77 -1.15 -10.37
CA GLY A 390 22.59 -0.62 -11.44
C GLY A 390 22.09 0.72 -11.95
N ILE A 391 20.76 0.89 -12.07
CA ILE A 391 20.10 2.15 -12.45
C ILE A 391 20.26 3.19 -11.34
N VAL A 392 19.82 2.87 -10.12
CA VAL A 392 19.79 3.82 -8.99
C VAL A 392 21.20 4.31 -8.64
N ARG A 393 22.18 3.41 -8.59
CA ARG A 393 23.56 3.75 -8.26
C ARG A 393 24.23 4.55 -9.37
N GLN A 394 23.99 4.24 -10.66
CA GLN A 394 24.47 5.07 -11.77
C GLN A 394 23.88 6.49 -11.72
N ALA A 395 22.58 6.61 -11.45
CA ALA A 395 21.91 7.89 -11.28
C ALA A 395 22.62 8.74 -10.20
N ARG A 396 22.86 8.16 -9.03
CA ARG A 396 23.52 8.83 -7.89
C ARG A 396 25.02 9.09 -8.10
N LEU A 397 25.72 8.26 -8.86
CA LEU A 397 27.12 8.51 -9.23
C LEU A 397 27.24 9.66 -10.23
N ALA A 398 26.32 9.75 -11.20
CA ALA A 398 26.32 10.80 -12.21
C ALA A 398 25.83 12.14 -11.68
N ASN A 399 24.79 12.14 -10.86
CA ASN A 399 24.28 13.31 -10.14
C ASN A 399 23.86 12.90 -8.72
N PRO A 400 24.70 13.16 -7.70
CA PRO A 400 24.39 12.83 -6.30
C PRO A 400 23.07 13.43 -5.80
N ALA A 401 22.57 14.49 -6.42
CA ALA A 401 21.34 15.16 -6.04
C ALA A 401 20.08 14.70 -6.81
N MET A 402 20.19 13.85 -7.85
CA MET A 402 19.07 13.47 -8.74
C MET A 402 17.91 12.82 -8.00
N ASP A 403 16.73 13.42 -7.91
CA ASP A 403 15.60 12.72 -7.31
C ASP A 403 15.17 11.51 -8.16
N ILE A 404 14.76 10.42 -7.52
CA ILE A 404 14.37 9.17 -8.19
C ILE A 404 13.03 8.72 -7.60
N ILE A 405 12.13 8.20 -8.45
CA ILE A 405 10.88 7.57 -8.04
C ILE A 405 10.81 6.21 -8.71
N LEU A 406 10.74 5.14 -7.91
CA LEU A 406 10.45 3.81 -8.42
C LEU A 406 8.94 3.57 -8.48
N LEU A 407 8.46 3.04 -9.60
CA LEU A 407 7.07 2.66 -9.79
C LEU A 407 6.97 1.14 -9.94
N HIS A 408 5.95 0.54 -9.33
CA HIS A 408 5.68 -0.89 -9.43
C HIS A 408 4.33 -1.12 -10.10
N PHE A 409 4.31 -1.26 -11.43
CA PHE A 409 3.05 -1.46 -12.17
C PHE A 409 2.42 -2.83 -11.89
N VAL A 410 1.10 -2.87 -12.12
CA VAL A 410 0.24 -4.03 -11.86
C VAL A 410 0.11 -4.91 -13.10
N ASP A 411 -0.05 -6.21 -12.88
CA ASP A 411 -0.56 -7.17 -13.84
C ASP A 411 -1.38 -8.25 -13.09
N PRO A 412 -2.14 -9.11 -13.79
CA PRO A 412 -2.96 -10.13 -13.13
C PRO A 412 -2.18 -11.13 -12.27
N ASP A 413 -0.93 -11.44 -12.62
CA ASP A 413 -0.10 -12.38 -11.85
C ASP A 413 0.33 -11.75 -10.52
N LYS A 414 0.72 -10.47 -10.54
CA LYS A 414 1.00 -9.68 -9.33
C LYS A 414 -0.25 -9.54 -8.46
N MET A 415 -1.41 -9.26 -9.06
CA MET A 415 -2.68 -9.23 -8.33
C MET A 415 -2.96 -10.56 -7.64
N ALA A 416 -2.72 -11.69 -8.30
CA ALA A 416 -2.92 -13.01 -7.70
C ALA A 416 -2.02 -13.25 -6.48
N VAL A 417 -0.75 -12.81 -6.54
CA VAL A 417 0.17 -12.86 -5.40
C VAL A 417 -0.30 -11.95 -4.26
N ILE A 418 -0.72 -10.72 -4.58
CA ILE A 418 -1.25 -9.76 -3.61
C ILE A 418 -2.51 -10.31 -2.95
N ASN A 419 -3.46 -10.85 -3.71
CA ASN A 419 -4.69 -11.48 -3.21
C ASN A 419 -4.43 -12.67 -2.28
N ALA A 420 -3.26 -13.30 -2.38
CA ALA A 420 -2.81 -14.34 -1.45
C ALA A 420 -2.12 -13.78 -0.19
N GLY A 421 -2.18 -12.47 0.05
CA GLY A 421 -1.54 -11.78 1.18
C GLY A 421 -0.02 -11.71 1.10
N LYS A 422 0.54 -11.77 -0.11
CA LYS A 422 2.00 -11.79 -0.35
C LYS A 422 2.43 -10.60 -1.20
N THR A 423 3.70 -10.23 -1.08
CA THR A 423 4.33 -9.24 -1.98
C THR A 423 4.94 -9.96 -3.18
N PRO A 424 4.69 -9.51 -4.43
CA PRO A 424 5.41 -10.02 -5.61
C PRO A 424 6.92 -9.94 -5.43
N VAL A 425 7.64 -11.00 -5.80
CA VAL A 425 9.09 -11.11 -5.55
C VAL A 425 9.86 -9.98 -6.23
N VAL A 426 9.46 -9.60 -7.44
CA VAL A 426 10.07 -8.47 -8.17
C VAL A 426 9.93 -7.14 -7.43
N ILE A 427 8.74 -6.87 -6.88
CA ILE A 427 8.49 -5.65 -6.09
C ILE A 427 9.32 -5.69 -4.82
N ALA A 428 9.36 -6.82 -4.11
CA ALA A 428 10.19 -6.96 -2.91
C ALA A 428 11.69 -6.75 -3.21
N ASN A 429 12.18 -7.16 -4.38
CA ASN A 429 13.57 -6.95 -4.79
C ASN A 429 13.86 -5.50 -5.17
N HIS A 430 12.96 -4.83 -5.88
CA HIS A 430 13.10 -3.40 -6.18
C HIS A 430 13.01 -2.55 -4.91
N GLU A 431 12.13 -2.90 -3.95
CA GLU A 431 12.02 -2.23 -2.66
C GLU A 431 13.28 -2.37 -1.78
N LYS A 432 13.99 -3.51 -1.83
CA LYS A 432 15.30 -3.63 -1.16
C LYS A 432 16.29 -2.57 -1.65
N VAL A 433 16.32 -2.32 -2.96
CA VAL A 433 17.14 -1.25 -3.55
C VAL A 433 16.63 0.12 -3.11
N ALA A 434 15.31 0.33 -3.16
CA ALA A 434 14.70 1.59 -2.74
C ALA A 434 15.04 1.95 -1.28
N ASP A 435 14.94 0.97 -0.38
CA ASP A 435 15.29 1.12 1.03
C ASP A 435 16.77 1.44 1.22
N TYR A 436 17.66 0.69 0.56
CA TYR A 436 19.11 0.85 0.69
C TYR A 436 19.63 2.21 0.21
N TYR A 437 18.99 2.78 -0.82
CA TYR A 437 19.35 4.09 -1.40
C TYR A 437 18.41 5.23 -1.01
N HIS A 438 17.49 4.99 -0.07
CA HIS A 438 16.46 5.95 0.38
C HIS A 438 15.63 6.56 -0.77
N VAL A 439 15.31 5.78 -1.79
CA VAL A 439 14.58 6.21 -2.98
C VAL A 439 13.06 6.11 -2.75
N PRO A 440 12.29 7.19 -2.98
CA PRO A 440 10.84 7.12 -2.99
C PRO A 440 10.31 6.03 -3.94
N SER A 441 9.27 5.31 -3.53
CA SER A 441 8.63 4.31 -4.39
C SER A 441 7.12 4.29 -4.23
N ILE A 442 6.42 3.77 -5.26
CA ILE A 442 4.97 3.62 -5.29
C ILE A 442 4.59 2.19 -5.71
N ASP A 443 3.86 1.50 -4.85
CA ASP A 443 3.29 0.17 -5.11
C ASP A 443 1.93 0.29 -5.80
N LEU A 444 1.96 0.53 -7.11
CA LEU A 444 0.75 0.65 -7.93
C LEU A 444 0.05 -0.70 -8.12
N ALA A 445 0.79 -1.81 -8.01
CA ALA A 445 0.22 -3.15 -7.99
C ALA A 445 -0.71 -3.36 -6.79
N LYS A 446 -0.24 -3.00 -5.60
CA LYS A 446 -1.04 -3.06 -4.37
C LYS A 446 -2.21 -2.08 -4.43
N GLU A 447 -2.00 -0.83 -4.84
CA GLU A 447 -3.10 0.16 -4.93
C GLU A 447 -4.23 -0.32 -5.83
N VAL A 448 -3.91 -0.78 -7.04
CA VAL A 448 -4.94 -1.22 -7.99
C VAL A 448 -5.69 -2.42 -7.45
N THR A 449 -4.98 -3.41 -6.91
CA THR A 449 -5.58 -4.64 -6.37
C THR A 449 -6.56 -4.32 -5.24
N GLU A 450 -6.12 -3.49 -4.29
CA GLU A 450 -6.90 -3.14 -3.11
C GLU A 450 -8.10 -2.25 -3.44
N ARG A 451 -8.00 -1.37 -4.42
CA ARG A 451 -9.13 -0.54 -4.86
C ARG A 451 -10.18 -1.34 -5.65
N ILE A 452 -9.75 -2.41 -6.34
CA ILE A 452 -10.66 -3.41 -6.91
C ILE A 452 -11.38 -4.17 -5.79
N HIS A 453 -10.68 -4.58 -4.72
CA HIS A 453 -11.32 -5.19 -3.54
C HIS A 453 -12.32 -4.27 -2.84
N ALA A 454 -12.02 -2.96 -2.79
CA ALA A 454 -12.94 -1.95 -2.29
C ALA A 454 -14.13 -1.67 -3.22
N GLY A 455 -14.19 -2.29 -4.41
CA GLY A 455 -15.28 -2.14 -5.37
C GLY A 455 -15.29 -0.79 -6.10
N GLU A 456 -14.18 -0.05 -6.11
CA GLU A 456 -14.13 1.27 -6.76
C GLU A 456 -14.11 1.17 -8.29
N PHE A 457 -13.58 0.08 -8.84
CA PHE A 457 -13.49 -0.23 -10.27
C PHE A 457 -13.15 -1.72 -10.46
N THR A 458 -13.16 -2.22 -11.70
CA THR A 458 -12.79 -3.62 -12.01
C THR A 458 -11.66 -3.72 -13.02
N TRP A 459 -10.96 -4.86 -13.01
CA TRP A 459 -9.91 -5.13 -13.97
C TRP A 459 -10.44 -5.11 -15.41
N GLU A 460 -11.50 -5.87 -15.68
CA GLU A 460 -12.03 -6.12 -17.01
C GLU A 460 -12.58 -4.84 -17.67
N LYS A 461 -13.24 -4.00 -16.87
CA LYS A 461 -13.91 -2.80 -17.37
C LYS A 461 -12.98 -1.59 -17.41
N ASP A 462 -12.14 -1.42 -16.39
CA ASP A 462 -11.49 -0.14 -16.16
C ASP A 462 -9.96 -0.19 -16.37
N PHE A 463 -9.32 -1.37 -16.31
CA PHE A 463 -7.90 -1.55 -16.65
C PHE A 463 -7.69 -2.27 -17.99
N HIS A 464 -8.60 -3.18 -18.36
CA HIS A 464 -8.64 -4.03 -19.55
C HIS A 464 -7.53 -5.08 -19.64
N ASP A 465 -6.27 -4.66 -19.75
CA ASP A 465 -5.12 -5.56 -19.87
C ASP A 465 -3.86 -4.94 -19.26
N LEU A 466 -2.69 -5.55 -19.51
CA LEU A 466 -1.39 -5.08 -19.03
C LEU A 466 -1.10 -3.61 -19.37
N HIS A 467 -1.51 -3.15 -20.56
CA HIS A 467 -1.42 -1.74 -20.94
C HIS A 467 -2.68 -1.04 -20.45
N PRO A 468 -2.59 -0.19 -19.41
CA PRO A 468 -3.78 0.33 -18.76
C PRO A 468 -4.63 1.16 -19.72
N SER A 469 -5.94 1.10 -19.55
CA SER A 469 -6.86 2.06 -20.16
C SER A 469 -6.52 3.52 -19.76
N PRO A 470 -7.13 4.54 -20.41
CA PRO A 470 -7.03 5.92 -19.94
C PRO A 470 -7.42 6.11 -18.46
N PHE A 471 -8.39 5.31 -17.97
CA PHE A 471 -8.75 5.32 -16.56
C PHE A 471 -7.62 4.76 -15.69
N GLY A 472 -7.04 3.61 -16.06
CA GLY A 472 -5.94 2.98 -15.33
C GLY A 472 -4.69 3.87 -15.28
N HIS A 473 -4.34 4.53 -16.39
CA HIS A 473 -3.32 5.57 -16.40
C HIS A 473 -3.63 6.74 -15.45
N GLY A 474 -4.90 7.12 -15.35
CA GLY A 474 -5.38 8.10 -14.38
C GLY A 474 -5.22 7.66 -12.93
N VAL A 475 -5.36 6.37 -12.63
CA VAL A 475 -5.09 5.81 -11.29
C VAL A 475 -3.61 5.99 -10.95
N TYR A 476 -2.70 5.56 -11.83
CA TYR A 476 -1.25 5.72 -11.61
C TYR A 476 -0.85 7.17 -11.40
N PHE A 477 -1.36 8.07 -12.25
CA PHE A 477 -1.11 9.49 -12.13
C PHE A 477 -1.56 10.06 -10.77
N ARG A 478 -2.75 9.68 -10.28
CA ARG A 478 -3.25 10.17 -9.00
C ARG A 478 -2.36 9.73 -7.84
N SER A 479 -1.81 8.52 -7.86
CA SER A 479 -0.86 8.05 -6.84
C SER A 479 0.43 8.87 -6.84
N ILE A 480 1.00 9.15 -8.01
CA ILE A 480 2.19 10.01 -8.16
C ILE A 480 1.88 11.43 -7.65
N LYS A 481 0.70 11.96 -7.98
CA LYS A 481 0.25 13.27 -7.47
C LYS A 481 0.16 13.29 -5.94
N ARG A 482 -0.36 12.23 -5.30
CA ARG A 482 -0.41 12.14 -3.82
C ARG A 482 1.00 12.09 -3.22
N LEU A 483 1.94 11.39 -3.86
CA LEU A 483 3.35 11.44 -3.45
C LEU A 483 3.93 12.86 -3.57
N PHE A 484 3.64 13.60 -4.65
CA PHE A 484 4.04 15.02 -4.76
C PHE A 484 3.41 15.90 -3.68
N ASP A 485 2.13 15.71 -3.39
CA ASP A 485 1.42 16.45 -2.34
C ASP A 485 2.04 16.19 -0.96
N ALA A 486 2.46 14.96 -0.67
CA ALA A 486 3.18 14.61 0.55
C ALA A 486 4.60 15.19 0.59
N ALA A 487 5.35 15.04 -0.51
CA ALA A 487 6.73 15.52 -0.62
C ALA A 487 6.83 17.04 -0.50
N TRP A 488 5.85 17.76 -1.04
CA TRP A 488 5.88 19.22 -1.18
C TRP A 488 4.78 19.93 -0.38
N LYS A 489 4.31 19.28 0.69
CA LYS A 489 3.21 19.76 1.55
C LYS A 489 3.45 21.15 2.13
N GLN A 490 4.69 21.45 2.52
CA GLN A 490 5.07 22.72 3.12
C GLN A 490 5.72 23.66 2.09
N PRO A 491 5.64 24.99 2.28
CA PRO A 491 6.43 25.94 1.50
C PRO A 491 7.92 25.60 1.55
N LEU A 492 8.63 25.82 0.44
CA LEU A 492 10.06 25.60 0.40
C LEU A 492 10.77 26.62 1.31
N ALA A 493 11.63 26.14 2.21
CA ALA A 493 12.39 27.02 3.09
C ALA A 493 13.25 28.02 2.28
N ALA A 494 13.42 29.23 2.82
CA ALA A 494 14.15 30.30 2.12
C ALA A 494 15.63 29.97 1.90
N ASP A 495 16.22 29.21 2.84
CA ASP A 495 17.60 28.74 2.85
C ASP A 495 17.78 27.34 2.24
N ALA A 496 16.72 26.74 1.67
CA ALA A 496 16.82 25.44 1.03
C ALA A 496 17.89 25.45 -0.08
N ARG A 497 18.73 24.41 -0.09
CA ARG A 497 19.80 24.19 -1.07
C ARG A 497 19.78 22.73 -1.51
N VAL A 498 20.13 22.51 -2.77
CA VAL A 498 20.30 21.16 -3.32
C VAL A 498 21.39 20.45 -2.52
N GLN A 499 21.11 19.23 -2.05
CA GLN A 499 22.05 18.43 -1.28
C GLN A 499 22.30 17.08 -1.95
N PRO A 500 23.54 16.57 -1.97
CA PRO A 500 23.78 15.20 -2.39
C PRO A 500 23.07 14.23 -1.44
N TYR A 501 22.45 13.19 -1.97
CA TYR A 501 21.97 12.09 -1.15
C TYR A 501 23.16 11.23 -0.67
N PRO A 502 23.08 10.61 0.52
CA PRO A 502 24.07 9.64 0.94
C PRO A 502 24.19 8.50 -0.07
N LEU A 503 25.41 8.24 -0.55
CA LEU A 503 25.71 7.10 -1.41
C LEU A 503 26.46 6.06 -0.57
N PRO A 504 25.89 4.87 -0.31
CA PRO A 504 26.59 3.81 0.39
C PRO A 504 27.91 3.45 -0.30
N ALA A 505 28.97 3.29 0.51
CA ALA A 505 30.32 3.03 0.01
C ALA A 505 30.38 1.73 -0.82
N GLN A 506 29.76 0.67 -0.30
CA GLN A 506 29.54 -0.56 -1.04
C GLN A 506 28.16 -0.53 -1.74
N PRO A 507 28.02 -1.16 -2.90
CA PRO A 507 26.70 -1.51 -3.40
C PRO A 507 26.02 -2.55 -2.48
N LEU A 508 24.70 -2.66 -2.57
CA LEU A 508 23.88 -3.72 -2.00
C LEU A 508 24.30 -5.10 -2.54
N ASP A 509 24.62 -5.19 -3.84
CA ASP A 509 25.27 -6.34 -4.45
C ASP A 509 26.59 -5.89 -5.12
N ASP A 510 27.72 -6.49 -4.71
CA ASP A 510 29.07 -6.21 -5.24
C ASP A 510 29.19 -6.41 -6.76
N LYS A 511 28.23 -7.12 -7.37
CA LYS A 511 28.14 -7.43 -8.79
C LYS A 511 26.99 -6.69 -9.48
N SER A 512 26.44 -5.65 -8.83
CA SER A 512 25.48 -4.73 -9.41
C SER A 512 25.93 -4.18 -10.76
N TYR A 513 24.96 -3.92 -11.64
CA TYR A 513 25.19 -3.44 -13.00
C TYR A 513 25.45 -1.92 -13.09
N PHE A 514 26.00 -1.32 -12.04
CA PHE A 514 26.20 0.14 -11.97
C PHE A 514 27.35 0.67 -12.85
N ARG A 515 28.09 -0.21 -13.54
CA ARG A 515 29.04 0.15 -14.61
C ARG A 515 28.55 -0.32 -15.99
N GLY A 516 27.29 -0.73 -16.05
CA GLY A 516 26.63 -1.23 -17.24
C GLY A 516 26.71 -0.20 -18.36
N ARG A 517 27.18 -0.65 -19.52
CA ARG A 517 27.25 0.15 -20.74
C ARG A 517 26.98 -0.71 -21.97
N LEU A 518 26.49 -0.05 -23.00
CA LEU A 518 26.41 -0.61 -24.34
C LEU A 518 27.78 -0.47 -25.02
N VAL A 519 28.27 -1.57 -25.59
CA VAL A 519 29.48 -1.61 -26.41
C VAL A 519 29.08 -1.85 -27.86
N ASP A 520 29.61 -1.01 -28.75
CA ASP A 520 29.34 -1.07 -30.19
C ASP A 520 29.78 -2.42 -30.78
N VAL A 521 29.00 -2.94 -31.72
CA VAL A 521 29.25 -4.24 -32.37
C VAL A 521 30.59 -4.29 -33.13
N LYS A 522 31.14 -3.14 -33.53
CA LYS A 522 32.46 -3.04 -34.17
C LYS A 522 33.62 -3.37 -33.24
N ALA A 523 33.38 -3.47 -31.93
CA ALA A 523 34.40 -3.92 -30.98
C ALA A 523 34.71 -5.43 -31.09
N ALA A 524 33.84 -6.21 -31.76
CA ALA A 524 34.06 -7.63 -31.96
C ALA A 524 35.05 -7.92 -33.10
N THR A 525 35.89 -8.92 -32.88
CA THR A 525 36.68 -9.56 -33.94
C THR A 525 35.83 -10.65 -34.58
N LEU A 526 35.49 -10.46 -35.85
CA LEU A 526 34.74 -11.45 -36.62
C LEU A 526 35.69 -12.55 -37.11
N GLU A 527 35.35 -13.81 -36.86
CA GLU A 527 36.15 -14.93 -37.35
C GLU A 527 35.48 -15.55 -38.58
N ASN A 528 34.35 -16.23 -38.42
CA ASN A 528 33.68 -16.92 -39.52
C ASN A 528 32.15 -16.74 -39.47
N GLY A 529 31.53 -16.49 -40.62
CA GLY A 529 30.07 -16.54 -40.79
C GLY A 529 29.27 -15.33 -40.24
N TRP A 530 29.94 -14.29 -39.73
CA TRP A 530 29.31 -13.06 -39.26
C TRP A 530 29.48 -11.91 -40.27
N THR A 531 28.44 -11.11 -40.43
CA THR A 531 28.45 -9.91 -41.28
C THR A 531 27.91 -8.71 -40.50
N LEU A 532 28.55 -7.55 -40.67
CA LEU A 532 28.02 -6.28 -40.16
C LEU A 532 27.11 -5.65 -41.22
N ASP A 533 25.82 -5.56 -40.91
CA ASP A 533 24.88 -4.74 -41.68
C ASP A 533 24.80 -3.35 -41.02
N PRO A 534 25.14 -2.25 -41.72
CA PRO A 534 25.12 -0.91 -41.14
C PRO A 534 23.72 -0.38 -40.85
N ALA A 535 22.66 -0.96 -41.42
CA ALA A 535 21.28 -0.49 -41.29
C ALA A 535 20.28 -1.65 -41.39
N TRP A 536 20.40 -2.60 -40.47
CA TRP A 536 19.66 -3.86 -40.55
C TRP A 536 18.14 -3.70 -40.52
N GLN A 537 17.47 -4.49 -41.36
CA GLN A 537 16.02 -4.68 -41.36
C GLN A 537 15.68 -6.16 -41.59
N PRO A 538 14.61 -6.69 -40.97
CA PRO A 538 14.16 -8.04 -41.23
C PRO A 538 13.48 -8.17 -42.59
N THR A 539 13.67 -9.30 -43.27
CA THR A 539 13.09 -9.61 -44.58
C THR A 539 11.78 -10.39 -44.50
N ASP A 540 11.46 -10.93 -43.32
CA ASP A 540 10.31 -11.81 -43.05
C ASP A 540 8.99 -11.06 -42.81
N LYS A 541 9.00 -9.72 -42.89
CA LYS A 541 7.86 -8.82 -42.64
C LYS A 541 7.24 -8.95 -41.24
N ALA A 542 7.92 -9.60 -40.29
CA ALA A 542 7.47 -9.64 -38.91
C ALA A 542 7.50 -8.23 -38.28
N GLY A 543 6.73 -8.03 -37.20
CA GLY A 543 6.71 -6.75 -36.51
C GLY A 543 8.09 -6.36 -35.99
N THR A 544 8.37 -5.07 -35.84
CA THR A 544 9.66 -4.58 -35.34
C THR A 544 9.45 -3.54 -34.24
N ARG A 545 10.55 -3.08 -33.63
CA ARG A 545 10.55 -1.97 -32.68
C ARG A 545 11.51 -0.87 -33.14
N PRO A 546 11.09 0.42 -33.08
CA PRO A 546 12.00 1.54 -33.32
C PRO A 546 13.27 1.43 -32.49
N GLY A 547 14.41 1.83 -33.06
CA GLY A 547 15.73 1.73 -32.42
C GLY A 547 16.40 0.35 -32.49
N PHE A 548 15.71 -0.67 -33.02
CA PHE A 548 16.23 -2.03 -33.23
C PHE A 548 16.15 -2.49 -34.69
N VAL A 549 15.78 -1.57 -35.57
CA VAL A 549 15.81 -1.67 -37.03
C VAL A 549 16.32 -0.37 -37.59
N ASN A 550 16.91 -0.39 -38.79
CA ASN A 550 17.67 0.72 -39.35
C ASN A 550 18.87 1.13 -38.48
N VAL A 551 19.49 0.15 -37.84
CA VAL A 551 20.65 0.32 -36.96
C VAL A 551 21.74 -0.68 -37.34
N PRO A 552 23.01 -0.39 -37.03
CA PRO A 552 24.08 -1.36 -37.20
C PRO A 552 23.77 -2.65 -36.42
N ALA A 553 23.85 -3.79 -37.10
CA ALA A 553 23.67 -5.09 -36.48
C ALA A 553 24.73 -6.06 -37.00
N LEU A 554 25.27 -6.85 -36.08
CA LEU A 554 26.11 -7.99 -36.41
C LEU A 554 25.23 -9.23 -36.54
N ILE A 555 25.29 -9.87 -37.72
CA ILE A 555 24.34 -10.89 -38.15
C ILE A 555 25.07 -12.18 -38.49
N ALA A 556 24.57 -13.29 -37.97
CA ALA A 556 24.88 -14.63 -38.45
C ALA A 556 23.61 -15.48 -38.47
N GLU A 557 23.38 -16.18 -39.57
CA GLU A 557 22.17 -17.00 -39.78
C GLU A 557 22.45 -18.50 -39.83
N GLN A 558 23.72 -18.88 -39.93
CA GLN A 558 24.17 -20.27 -40.05
C GLN A 558 24.80 -20.76 -38.74
N PRO A 559 24.46 -21.96 -38.26
CA PRO A 559 25.14 -22.60 -37.14
C PRO A 559 26.66 -22.67 -37.33
N GLY A 560 27.39 -22.53 -36.23
CA GLY A 560 28.86 -22.60 -36.23
C GLY A 560 29.58 -21.30 -36.57
N ALA A 561 28.88 -20.21 -36.92
CA ALA A 561 29.49 -18.90 -37.08
C ALA A 561 30.09 -18.39 -35.75
N THR A 562 31.32 -17.87 -35.76
CA THR A 562 32.07 -17.48 -34.54
C THR A 562 32.56 -16.03 -34.57
N LEU A 563 32.56 -15.42 -33.39
CA LEU A 563 33.17 -14.11 -33.12
C LEU A 563 33.84 -14.10 -31.75
N LYS A 564 34.68 -13.09 -31.53
CA LYS A 564 35.29 -12.80 -30.23
C LYS A 564 35.07 -11.35 -29.82
N LEU A 565 34.92 -11.10 -28.53
CA LEU A 565 34.86 -9.76 -27.96
C LEU A 565 35.81 -9.67 -26.76
N LYS A 566 36.77 -8.75 -26.84
CA LYS A 566 37.57 -8.36 -25.67
C LYS A 566 36.84 -7.29 -24.89
N PHE A 567 36.75 -7.44 -23.57
CA PHE A 567 36.12 -6.46 -22.69
C PHE A 567 36.85 -6.36 -21.36
N THR A 568 36.53 -5.33 -20.58
CA THR A 568 36.97 -5.20 -19.19
C THR A 568 35.75 -4.91 -18.34
N GLY A 569 35.55 -5.70 -17.30
CA GLY A 569 34.39 -5.62 -16.44
C GLY A 569 34.03 -6.94 -15.80
N THR A 570 32.89 -6.96 -15.13
CA THR A 570 32.37 -8.02 -14.27
C THR A 570 31.22 -8.81 -14.88
N ALA A 571 30.66 -8.33 -16.00
CA ALA A 571 29.63 -9.03 -16.75
C ALA A 571 29.74 -8.72 -18.25
N VAL A 572 29.29 -9.67 -19.08
CA VAL A 572 29.14 -9.51 -20.53
C VAL A 572 27.84 -10.14 -21.01
N GLY A 573 27.21 -9.51 -22.00
CA GLY A 573 25.94 -9.97 -22.56
C GLY A 573 25.70 -9.47 -23.97
N LEU A 574 24.51 -9.79 -24.50
CA LEU A 574 24.05 -9.41 -25.82
C LEU A 574 22.79 -8.57 -25.71
N PHE A 575 22.69 -7.52 -26.52
CA PHE A 575 21.45 -6.84 -26.82
C PHE A 575 21.08 -7.16 -28.27
N VAL A 576 20.04 -7.96 -28.47
CA VAL A 576 19.69 -8.52 -29.78
C VAL A 576 18.35 -8.05 -30.29
N ALA A 577 18.14 -8.18 -31.60
CA ALA A 577 16.82 -8.23 -32.22
C ALA A 577 16.36 -9.70 -32.31
N SER A 578 15.53 -10.13 -31.36
CA SER A 578 15.02 -11.50 -31.28
C SER A 578 13.74 -11.66 -32.09
N GLY A 579 13.82 -12.35 -33.23
CA GLY A 579 12.69 -12.55 -34.15
C GLY A 579 12.30 -14.00 -34.42
N PRO A 580 11.44 -14.25 -35.42
CA PRO A 580 10.84 -15.56 -35.68
C PRO A 580 11.84 -16.67 -35.97
N ASP A 581 13.03 -16.32 -36.41
CA ASP A 581 14.13 -17.21 -36.75
C ASP A 581 15.32 -17.07 -35.76
N ALA A 582 15.11 -16.46 -34.60
CA ALA A 582 16.14 -16.29 -33.59
C ALA A 582 16.73 -17.65 -33.14
N GLY A 583 18.05 -17.77 -33.21
CA GLY A 583 18.79 -18.94 -32.79
C GLY A 583 19.19 -18.92 -31.32
N ALA A 584 20.02 -19.87 -30.95
CA ALA A 584 20.74 -19.87 -29.68
C ALA A 584 22.23 -19.59 -29.93
N VAL A 585 22.92 -19.15 -28.88
CA VAL A 585 24.39 -18.98 -28.88
C VAL A 585 25.03 -19.93 -27.89
N GLU A 586 26.20 -20.44 -28.25
CA GLU A 586 27.15 -21.08 -27.35
C GLU A 586 28.28 -20.10 -27.05
N PHE A 587 28.69 -20.01 -25.79
CA PHE A 587 29.66 -19.03 -25.37
C PHE A 587 30.56 -19.53 -24.25
N ARG A 588 31.76 -18.96 -24.16
CA ARG A 588 32.66 -19.11 -23.00
C ARG A 588 33.43 -17.82 -22.79
N VAL A 589 33.84 -17.58 -21.55
CA VAL A 589 34.70 -16.47 -21.17
C VAL A 589 36.04 -17.04 -20.71
N ASP A 590 37.14 -16.48 -21.20
CA ASP A 590 38.52 -16.83 -20.85
C ASP A 590 38.84 -18.34 -20.96
N GLY A 591 38.36 -18.98 -22.03
CA GLY A 591 38.57 -20.43 -22.24
C GLY A 591 37.85 -21.33 -21.23
N GLY A 592 36.96 -20.79 -20.40
CA GLY A 592 36.17 -21.53 -19.42
C GLY A 592 35.14 -22.47 -20.04
N GLN A 593 34.22 -22.96 -19.21
CA GLN A 593 33.17 -23.88 -19.64
C GLN A 593 32.25 -23.24 -20.69
N THR A 594 32.02 -23.94 -21.79
CA THR A 594 31.02 -23.57 -22.79
C THR A 594 29.61 -23.70 -22.20
N LYS A 595 28.84 -22.61 -22.29
CA LYS A 595 27.43 -22.51 -21.93
C LYS A 595 26.60 -22.17 -23.16
N ALA A 596 25.29 -22.39 -23.09
CA ALA A 596 24.37 -22.02 -24.16
C ALA A 596 23.32 -21.03 -23.65
N ARG A 597 22.83 -20.17 -24.54
CA ARG A 597 21.72 -19.24 -24.28
C ARG A 597 20.78 -19.21 -25.48
N ASP A 598 19.52 -19.53 -25.23
CA ASP A 598 18.45 -19.32 -26.19
C ASP A 598 18.13 -17.83 -26.29
N LEU A 599 18.07 -17.30 -27.51
CA LEU A 599 17.70 -15.91 -27.77
C LEU A 599 16.25 -15.79 -28.23
N PHE A 600 15.56 -16.89 -28.50
CA PHE A 600 14.14 -16.89 -28.83
C PHE A 600 13.29 -16.60 -27.58
N THR A 601 12.31 -15.72 -27.73
CA THR A 601 11.37 -15.32 -26.68
C THR A 601 9.96 -15.80 -27.01
N GLN A 602 9.05 -15.76 -26.04
CA GLN A 602 7.65 -16.12 -26.27
C GLN A 602 6.94 -15.23 -27.30
N TRP A 603 7.45 -14.03 -27.60
CA TRP A 603 6.88 -13.11 -28.59
C TRP A 603 7.60 -13.13 -29.95
N SER A 604 8.72 -13.84 -30.03
CA SER A 604 9.59 -13.83 -31.21
C SER A 604 8.89 -14.35 -32.46
N SER A 605 7.87 -15.20 -32.33
CA SER A 605 7.10 -15.73 -33.47
C SER A 605 6.41 -14.65 -34.32
N GLY A 606 6.09 -13.49 -33.73
CA GLY A 606 5.37 -12.40 -34.39
C GLY A 606 6.18 -11.11 -34.58
N LEU A 607 7.32 -10.94 -33.91
CA LEU A 607 8.10 -9.71 -33.98
C LEU A 607 9.59 -9.89 -33.67
N HIS A 608 10.43 -9.01 -34.24
CA HIS A 608 11.83 -8.81 -33.87
C HIS A 608 11.91 -7.84 -32.68
N LEU A 609 12.05 -8.42 -31.49
CA LEU A 609 11.93 -7.75 -30.19
C LEU A 609 13.32 -7.36 -29.64
N PRO A 610 13.49 -6.16 -29.06
CA PRO A 610 14.71 -5.80 -28.33
C PRO A 610 14.87 -6.67 -27.10
N TRP A 611 15.90 -7.52 -27.07
CA TRP A 611 16.10 -8.46 -25.97
C TRP A 611 17.52 -8.43 -25.42
N ALA A 612 17.65 -8.26 -24.11
CA ALA A 612 18.93 -8.23 -23.42
C ALA A 612 19.14 -9.55 -22.67
N GLN A 613 20.31 -10.16 -22.88
CA GLN A 613 20.72 -11.39 -22.22
C GLN A 613 22.11 -11.20 -21.63
N VAL A 614 22.22 -11.26 -20.31
CA VAL A 614 23.53 -11.37 -19.64
C VAL A 614 24.01 -12.82 -19.84
N LEU A 615 25.13 -12.99 -20.52
CA LEU A 615 25.70 -14.30 -20.81
C LEU A 615 26.53 -14.79 -19.64
N ALA A 616 27.44 -13.96 -19.16
CA ALA A 616 28.26 -14.21 -17.98
C ALA A 616 28.20 -13.01 -17.04
N ALA A 617 28.05 -13.30 -15.76
CA ALA A 617 28.14 -12.36 -14.65
C ALA A 617 29.17 -12.88 -13.63
N ASP A 618 29.35 -12.13 -12.54
CA ASP A 618 30.23 -12.47 -11.41
C ASP A 618 31.72 -12.55 -11.74
N LEU A 619 32.14 -12.04 -12.90
CA LEU A 619 33.54 -12.02 -13.29
C LEU A 619 34.35 -11.09 -12.36
N PRO A 620 35.67 -11.32 -12.20
CA PRO A 620 36.57 -10.31 -11.66
C PRO A 620 36.46 -9.01 -12.46
N ASN A 621 36.75 -7.86 -11.85
CA ASN A 621 36.84 -6.62 -12.63
C ASN A 621 38.20 -6.56 -13.33
N ALA A 622 38.35 -7.28 -14.44
CA ALA A 622 39.60 -7.45 -15.17
C ALA A 622 39.37 -7.51 -16.69
N PRO A 623 40.42 -7.51 -17.51
CA PRO A 623 40.31 -7.84 -18.93
C PRO A 623 39.87 -9.29 -19.14
N HIS A 624 38.94 -9.50 -20.07
CA HIS A 624 38.34 -10.78 -20.42
C HIS A 624 38.18 -10.90 -21.94
N GLU A 625 38.04 -12.14 -22.43
CA GLU A 625 37.65 -12.45 -23.81
C GLU A 625 36.40 -13.35 -23.83
N LEU A 626 35.34 -12.87 -24.47
CA LEU A 626 34.15 -13.65 -24.82
C LEU A 626 34.38 -14.31 -26.18
N GLU A 627 34.24 -15.64 -26.22
CA GLU A 627 34.10 -16.40 -27.46
C GLU A 627 32.63 -16.76 -27.65
N LEU A 628 32.06 -16.45 -28.81
CA LEU A 628 30.66 -16.67 -29.14
C LEU A 628 30.54 -17.49 -30.42
N ARG A 629 29.64 -18.48 -30.42
CA ARG A 629 29.30 -19.30 -31.58
C ARG A 629 27.78 -19.40 -31.74
N VAL A 630 27.27 -19.34 -32.96
CA VAL A 630 25.86 -19.68 -33.23
C VAL A 630 25.66 -21.19 -33.01
N ALA A 631 24.73 -21.55 -32.13
CA ALA A 631 24.52 -22.93 -31.71
C ALA A 631 23.93 -23.81 -32.84
N GLN A 632 24.23 -25.11 -32.79
CA GLN A 632 23.63 -26.11 -33.69
C GLN A 632 22.16 -26.36 -33.39
N THR A 633 21.73 -26.10 -32.15
CA THR A 633 20.34 -26.20 -31.74
C THR A 633 19.71 -24.81 -31.65
N ALA A 634 18.39 -24.74 -31.87
CA ALA A 634 17.59 -23.56 -31.65
C ALA A 634 16.30 -23.96 -30.92
N ASN A 635 15.54 -22.97 -30.44
CA ASN A 635 14.23 -23.22 -29.87
C ASN A 635 13.34 -23.99 -30.88
N PRO A 636 12.58 -25.02 -30.46
CA PRO A 636 11.71 -25.76 -31.38
C PRO A 636 10.66 -24.91 -32.11
N LYS A 637 10.33 -23.72 -31.59
CA LYS A 637 9.41 -22.76 -32.23
C LYS A 637 10.12 -21.78 -33.17
N SER A 638 11.45 -21.75 -33.19
CA SER A 638 12.22 -20.89 -34.09
C SER A 638 12.20 -21.43 -35.51
N LYS A 639 12.20 -20.51 -36.48
CA LYS A 639 12.29 -20.80 -37.92
C LYS A 639 13.72 -20.86 -38.44
N GLY A 640 14.73 -20.64 -37.58
CA GLY A 640 16.13 -20.59 -37.99
C GLY A 640 17.10 -20.45 -36.82
N HIS A 641 18.33 -20.04 -37.16
CA HIS A 641 19.45 -19.91 -36.21
C HIS A 641 19.99 -18.48 -36.16
N ALA A 642 19.20 -17.49 -36.58
CA ALA A 642 19.67 -16.14 -36.73
C ALA A 642 20.02 -15.48 -35.40
N VAL A 643 21.19 -14.86 -35.35
CA VAL A 643 21.63 -14.04 -34.22
C VAL A 643 21.94 -12.65 -34.75
N ARG A 644 21.29 -11.65 -34.16
CA ARG A 644 21.33 -10.25 -34.60
C ARG A 644 21.68 -9.37 -33.42
N ILE A 645 22.98 -9.13 -33.24
CA ILE A 645 23.49 -8.34 -32.11
C ILE A 645 23.45 -6.88 -32.51
N ILE A 646 22.77 -6.06 -31.72
CA ILE A 646 22.70 -4.60 -31.89
C ILE A 646 23.76 -3.92 -31.01
N TYR A 647 23.94 -4.42 -29.79
CA TYR A 647 25.01 -4.01 -28.89
C TYR A 647 25.50 -5.20 -28.07
N PHE A 648 26.74 -5.13 -27.61
CA PHE A 648 27.19 -5.93 -26.48
C PHE A 648 26.86 -5.20 -25.17
N LEU A 649 26.58 -5.96 -24.13
CA LEU A 649 26.38 -5.46 -22.78
C LEU A 649 27.67 -5.70 -21.99
N VAL A 650 28.25 -4.69 -21.35
CA VAL A 650 29.43 -4.86 -20.49
C VAL A 650 29.24 -4.10 -19.19
N ASN A 651 29.58 -4.71 -18.05
CA ASN A 651 29.54 -4.06 -16.72
C ASN A 651 30.95 -3.84 -16.16
#